data_AF-A0A374C984-F1
#
_entry.id   AF-A0A374C984-F1
#
_cell.length_a   1.000
_cell.length_b   1.000
_cell.length_c   1.000
_cell.angle_alpha   90.00
_cell.angle_beta   90.00
_cell.angle_gamma   90.00
#
_symmetry.space_group_name_H-M   'P 1'
#
loop_
_entity.id
_entity.type
_entity.pdbx_description
1 polymer ?
#
loop_
_entity_poly.entity_id
_entity_poly.type
_entity_poly.pdbx_seq_one_letter_code
_entity_poly.pdbx_strand_id
1 'polypeptide(L)'
;MFNLKANKIGIAILSLGMTLQVSAQGKGSDSLLTTLKQELKYSMESLSKQKTAPYFMSLRLQDSKMVVVQSNLGVASADSSRQRMVTPQIRLGSYELDNFKYKNQGSGATGQNARNGQGVLIPLSGQVIPAMRQAIWKETLRRYDVALGNLEQAKSKTLTGQDNEDKAPCFSKAPVESYYEEDLAEGQKHIDINFWQDRLNKITNVFKQYKNIEQGTANIQFEVYRNYFVNTDGSEIVQNRRVARVMISASVMAPDGMNCPLNQDYLSYTLEDFPSEAQMIADAKNMVERLEALRNAPIADPYTGPAIMSGPASGVFFHEIFGHRLEGHRMKSGGQTFKKMIGQKLLPETFNVFCDPTLQYYHGNALNGYYKYDDEGVKAQRVMNVTNGVLTNFLMSRVPLEGFPQSNGHGRMVGGNDPVSRQSNLIVETSKPYTDAQLRKMLIDEAKKQHKPYGYFFKTVTSGFTLTGEGGSLNSFNVTPIEVYRVYVDGRKDELVRGVDMIGTPLSMFSNIAAAGNSISTFTGVCGAESGWVPVSASSPMIFVSKIETQRRQKEDQQARILPAPELKNTEVKVAEPTTDVKAKRAADDKTIFAAMADELQRTQQKLFYPNYPKAFYVDYNMARSQEFEVMASLGGIVKAQKNPVIAMGGISLKLGDYQNTSDMKPGQFANLYFSSEVDYDNIRRELWKASDMMYKYSLNSQAYKQNYMQNNPRPEEEKGIPDMLAMKPNVNVDAQPKDPISYQKLENLAQKLSAIFLKYPALYNTYVNIHCKNSDIYRLNTEGIKQKACNGYAEISAHANVRTSSGSTLNDRYYRMVTSDKELDEAALIADIEKFAERLMEVKQATPLNDFYIGPMLFEGDAVAKAVANYIYPIIVSYRSVQENSSMGSLVWGKCIIDKKLSLTQRGDLANYKGMGLLGYYQNDADGLKPQANLPIIKNGILEHLICGRTPSINCMETTANDRFYTDPTNVIGTDAVPGVVALTGTGSMSMNKIKQAFLKEAKAQGLSTAYIVREPAGFSSCLYKVDVKTGAEQMVLVQDIPQLGKSDFMHILGTSSDENVLNTVRKAVGTTVIAPRAMIVESIEKYLKKPKTDKPFPVENPLEK
;
A
#
# COMPACT_ATOMS: atom_id res chain seq x y z
N MET A 1 -54.07 -48.65 -37.58
CA MET A 1 -53.77 -49.61 -38.65
C MET A 1 -52.29 -49.46 -39.02
N PHE A 2 -51.65 -50.60 -39.27
CA PHE A 2 -50.21 -50.91 -39.29
C PHE A 2 -49.32 -50.18 -40.32
N ASN A 3 -48.02 -50.07 -39.92
CA ASN A 3 -46.73 -50.22 -40.66
C ASN A 3 -46.42 -49.34 -41.90
N LEU A 4 -45.19 -48.90 -42.21
CA LEU A 4 -43.81 -49.21 -41.78
C LEU A 4 -42.86 -48.15 -42.41
N LYS A 5 -41.81 -47.69 -41.71
CA LYS A 5 -40.37 -47.76 -42.10
C LYS A 5 -39.44 -46.93 -41.20
N ALA A 6 -38.29 -47.53 -40.93
CA ALA A 6 -37.27 -47.17 -39.95
C ALA A 6 -36.07 -46.40 -40.55
N ASN A 7 -35.44 -45.53 -39.77
CA ASN A 7 -33.98 -45.50 -39.49
C ASN A 7 -33.56 -44.23 -38.69
N LYS A 8 -32.50 -44.39 -37.87
CA LYS A 8 -31.69 -43.41 -37.10
C LYS A 8 -32.03 -43.21 -35.61
N ILE A 9 -31.42 -44.06 -34.76
CA ILE A 9 -31.01 -43.69 -33.39
C ILE A 9 -29.60 -44.25 -33.19
N GLY A 10 -28.61 -43.38 -32.96
CA GLY A 10 -27.23 -43.80 -32.73
C GLY A 10 -26.17 -42.71 -32.81
N ILE A 11 -26.44 -41.46 -32.39
CA ILE A 11 -25.46 -40.43 -32.00
C ILE A 11 -26.21 -39.50 -31.03
N ALA A 12 -26.10 -39.72 -29.73
CA ALA A 12 -26.56 -38.80 -28.67
C ALA A 12 -25.98 -39.14 -27.28
N ILE A 13 -25.42 -40.33 -27.07
CA ILE A 13 -24.91 -40.78 -25.76
C ILE A 13 -23.37 -40.59 -25.62
N LEU A 14 -22.62 -40.39 -26.72
CA LEU A 14 -21.16 -40.23 -26.67
C LEU A 14 -20.68 -38.81 -26.28
N SER A 15 -21.49 -37.77 -26.47
CA SER A 15 -21.10 -36.38 -26.14
C SER A 15 -21.30 -36.01 -24.66
N LEU A 16 -22.25 -36.65 -23.96
CA LEU A 16 -22.40 -36.52 -22.49
C LEU A 16 -21.32 -37.33 -21.72
N GLY A 17 -20.90 -38.48 -22.26
CA GLY A 17 -19.86 -39.31 -21.66
C GLY A 17 -18.46 -38.68 -21.71
N MET A 18 -18.10 -38.04 -22.83
CA MET A 18 -16.80 -37.35 -22.97
C MET A 18 -16.68 -36.10 -22.08
N THR A 19 -17.75 -35.32 -21.89
CA THR A 19 -17.72 -34.14 -21.02
C THR A 19 -17.61 -34.50 -19.54
N LEU A 20 -18.30 -35.55 -19.09
CA LEU A 20 -18.18 -36.07 -17.71
C LEU A 20 -16.81 -36.71 -17.42
N GLN A 21 -16.22 -37.45 -18.37
CA GLN A 21 -14.89 -38.05 -18.19
C GLN A 21 -13.77 -37.00 -18.19
N VAL A 22 -13.84 -35.98 -19.05
CA VAL A 22 -12.82 -34.92 -19.11
C VAL A 22 -12.83 -34.06 -17.83
N SER A 23 -14.01 -33.67 -17.32
CA SER A 23 -14.10 -32.91 -16.05
C SER A 23 -13.68 -33.73 -14.83
N ALA A 24 -13.90 -35.05 -14.81
CA ALA A 24 -13.40 -35.93 -13.75
C ALA A 24 -11.87 -36.07 -13.79
N GLN A 25 -11.28 -36.09 -14.99
CA GLN A 25 -9.82 -36.18 -15.20
C GLN A 25 -9.11 -34.88 -14.82
N GLY A 26 -9.66 -33.71 -15.19
CA GLY A 26 -9.14 -32.39 -14.80
C GLY A 26 -9.13 -32.21 -13.28
N LYS A 27 -10.26 -32.48 -12.61
CA LYS A 27 -10.42 -32.40 -11.16
C LYS A 27 -9.49 -33.33 -10.38
N GLY A 28 -9.25 -34.55 -10.87
CA GLY A 28 -8.35 -35.52 -10.23
C GLY A 28 -6.86 -35.16 -10.31
N SER A 29 -6.49 -34.24 -11.20
CA SER A 29 -5.11 -33.80 -11.42
C SER A 29 -4.76 -32.45 -10.77
N ASP A 30 -5.75 -31.75 -10.20
CA ASP A 30 -5.55 -30.43 -9.57
C ASP A 30 -4.88 -30.56 -8.20
N SER A 31 -3.57 -30.29 -8.17
CA SER A 31 -2.76 -30.40 -6.95
C SER A 31 -3.12 -29.36 -5.90
N LEU A 32 -3.62 -28.18 -6.28
CA LEU A 32 -4.03 -27.14 -5.33
C LEU A 32 -5.30 -27.56 -4.61
N LEU A 33 -6.33 -28.00 -5.35
CA LEU A 33 -7.56 -28.50 -4.75
C LEU A 33 -7.28 -29.68 -3.81
N THR A 34 -6.44 -30.62 -4.25
CA THR A 34 -6.03 -31.77 -3.43
C THR A 34 -5.33 -31.34 -2.14
N THR A 35 -4.38 -30.39 -2.23
CA THR A 35 -3.65 -29.86 -1.07
C THR A 35 -4.60 -29.18 -0.08
N LEU A 36 -5.52 -28.33 -0.56
CA LEU A 36 -6.50 -27.66 0.31
C LEU A 36 -7.38 -28.66 1.06
N LYS A 37 -7.85 -29.72 0.39
CA LYS A 37 -8.66 -30.77 1.03
C LYS A 37 -7.88 -31.51 2.12
N GLN A 38 -6.63 -31.85 1.85
CA GLN A 38 -5.75 -32.52 2.81
C GLN A 38 -5.45 -31.63 4.03
N GLU A 39 -5.13 -30.35 3.81
CA GLU A 39 -4.84 -29.40 4.90
C GLU A 39 -6.07 -29.06 5.73
N LEU A 40 -7.26 -28.94 5.10
CA LEU A 40 -8.52 -28.77 5.82
C LEU A 40 -8.79 -29.97 6.72
N LYS A 41 -8.65 -31.19 6.20
CA LYS A 41 -8.82 -32.44 6.96
C LYS A 41 -7.82 -32.52 8.11
N TYR A 42 -6.54 -32.30 7.84
CA TYR A 42 -5.47 -32.33 8.84
C TYR A 42 -5.70 -31.32 9.98
N SER A 43 -6.09 -30.09 9.62
CA SER A 43 -6.37 -29.03 10.58
C SER A 43 -7.60 -29.35 11.43
N MET A 44 -8.68 -29.82 10.80
CA MET A 44 -9.92 -30.20 11.51
C MET A 44 -9.69 -31.37 12.47
N GLU A 45 -8.98 -32.42 12.03
CA GLU A 45 -8.65 -33.57 12.88
C GLU A 45 -7.79 -33.16 14.09
N SER A 46 -6.84 -32.25 13.89
CA SER A 46 -5.97 -31.76 14.97
C SER A 46 -6.72 -30.86 15.94
N LEU A 47 -7.50 -29.90 15.43
CA LEU A 47 -8.27 -28.96 16.25
C LEU A 47 -9.45 -29.63 16.98
N SER A 48 -10.00 -30.72 16.46
CA SER A 48 -11.06 -31.49 17.11
C SER A 48 -10.66 -32.06 18.48
N LYS A 49 -9.35 -32.20 18.73
CA LYS A 49 -8.78 -32.68 19.99
C LYS A 49 -8.61 -31.57 21.03
N GLN A 50 -8.81 -30.30 20.65
CA GLN A 50 -8.69 -29.16 21.55
C GLN A 50 -9.95 -29.03 22.41
N LYS A 51 -9.82 -28.40 23.58
CA LYS A 51 -10.95 -28.16 24.51
C LYS A 51 -12.14 -27.48 23.83
N THR A 52 -11.87 -26.55 22.92
CA THR A 52 -12.88 -25.86 22.13
C THR A 52 -12.73 -26.28 20.67
N ALA A 53 -13.34 -27.41 20.33
CA ALA A 53 -13.29 -27.94 18.97
C ALA A 53 -14.08 -27.04 17.99
N PRO A 54 -13.58 -26.82 16.77
CA PRO A 54 -14.37 -26.22 15.70
C PRO A 54 -15.52 -27.12 15.29
N TYR A 55 -16.68 -26.53 15.03
CA TYR A 55 -17.82 -27.24 14.45
C TYR A 55 -17.90 -27.07 12.93
N PHE A 56 -17.21 -26.05 12.38
CA PHE A 56 -17.12 -25.79 10.94
C PHE A 56 -15.78 -25.14 10.59
N MET A 57 -15.19 -25.54 9.47
CA MET A 57 -14.02 -24.88 8.88
C MET A 57 -14.15 -24.79 7.35
N SER A 58 -13.53 -23.77 6.76
CA SER A 58 -13.36 -23.67 5.30
C SER A 58 -12.00 -23.10 4.93
N LEU A 59 -11.46 -23.51 3.78
CA LEU A 59 -10.31 -22.87 3.14
C LEU A 59 -10.75 -22.26 1.81
N ARG A 60 -10.41 -20.98 1.63
CA ARG A 60 -10.57 -20.25 0.36
C ARG A 60 -9.21 -20.01 -0.25
N LEU A 61 -9.00 -20.35 -1.51
CA LEU A 61 -7.80 -19.97 -2.26
C LEU A 61 -8.20 -19.10 -3.46
N GLN A 62 -7.51 -17.98 -3.65
CA GLN A 62 -7.61 -17.18 -4.85
C GLN A 62 -6.23 -17.14 -5.54
N ASP A 63 -6.12 -17.71 -6.74
CA ASP A 63 -5.01 -17.48 -7.67
C ASP A 63 -5.40 -16.29 -8.55
N SER A 64 -4.81 -15.14 -8.29
CA SER A 64 -5.12 -13.88 -8.98
C SER A 64 -3.93 -13.45 -9.83
N LYS A 65 -4.20 -13.12 -11.09
CA LYS A 65 -3.30 -12.40 -11.97
C LYS A 65 -3.96 -11.08 -12.38
N MET A 66 -3.23 -9.99 -12.24
CA MET A 66 -3.68 -8.66 -12.61
C MET A 66 -2.62 -8.00 -13.47
N VAL A 67 -3.06 -7.43 -14.60
CA VAL A 67 -2.23 -6.55 -15.43
C VAL A 67 -2.91 -5.19 -15.51
N VAL A 68 -2.18 -4.14 -15.16
CA VAL A 68 -2.65 -2.76 -15.29
C VAL A 68 -1.74 -2.07 -16.30
N VAL A 69 -2.32 -1.59 -17.40
CA VAL A 69 -1.62 -0.69 -18.32
C VAL A 69 -2.24 0.68 -18.17
N GLN A 70 -1.43 1.69 -17.87
CA GLN A 70 -1.90 3.06 -17.64
C GLN A 70 -1.13 4.02 -18.52
N SER A 71 -1.83 4.93 -19.17
CA SER A 71 -1.27 6.06 -19.90
C SER A 71 -1.66 7.37 -19.22
N ASN A 72 -0.71 8.30 -19.14
CA ASN A 72 -0.93 9.68 -18.74
C ASN A 72 -0.36 10.58 -19.85
N LEU A 73 -1.22 11.36 -20.51
CA LEU A 73 -0.81 12.30 -21.56
C LEU A 73 0.16 11.68 -22.58
N GLY A 74 -0.15 10.51 -23.14
CA GLY A 74 0.64 9.87 -24.18
C GLY A 74 1.85 9.07 -23.70
N VAL A 75 2.02 8.89 -22.39
CA VAL A 75 3.09 8.09 -21.82
C VAL A 75 2.51 6.95 -20.99
N ALA A 76 2.78 5.71 -21.40
CA ALA A 76 2.22 4.53 -20.77
C ALA A 76 3.23 3.71 -19.97
N SER A 77 2.79 3.22 -18.81
CA SER A 77 3.45 2.22 -18.00
C SER A 77 2.57 0.97 -17.91
N ALA A 78 3.17 -0.14 -17.52
CA ALA A 78 2.45 -1.36 -17.21
C ALA A 78 2.99 -1.97 -15.93
N ASP A 79 2.09 -2.51 -15.13
CA ASP A 79 2.40 -3.34 -13.97
C ASP A 79 1.68 -4.69 -14.10
N SER A 80 2.30 -5.73 -13.59
CA SER A 80 1.76 -7.08 -13.61
C SER A 80 2.05 -7.74 -12.28
N SER A 81 1.01 -8.27 -11.66
CA SER A 81 1.12 -9.01 -10.41
C SER A 81 0.43 -10.37 -10.54
N ARG A 82 1.01 -11.35 -9.87
CA ARG A 82 0.39 -12.64 -9.63
C ARG A 82 0.62 -13.04 -8.19
N GLN A 83 -0.44 -13.51 -7.54
CA GLN A 83 -0.38 -14.00 -6.19
C GLN A 83 -1.37 -15.14 -5.99
N ARG A 84 -1.05 -16.02 -5.04
CA ARG A 84 -1.98 -17.01 -4.52
C ARG A 84 -2.17 -16.75 -3.04
N MET A 85 -3.40 -16.56 -2.62
CA MET A 85 -3.73 -16.31 -1.23
C MET A 85 -4.69 -17.37 -0.71
N VAL A 86 -4.40 -17.93 0.47
CA VAL A 86 -5.29 -18.84 1.19
C VAL A 86 -5.85 -18.15 2.42
N THR A 87 -7.16 -18.31 2.66
CA THR A 87 -7.86 -17.77 3.81
C THR A 87 -8.67 -18.86 4.52
N PRO A 88 -8.19 -19.35 5.67
CA PRO A 88 -8.95 -20.20 6.57
C PRO A 88 -10.05 -19.41 7.29
N GLN A 89 -11.23 -20.03 7.44
CA GLN A 89 -12.28 -19.62 8.37
C GLN A 89 -12.54 -20.75 9.35
N ILE A 90 -12.66 -20.40 10.63
CA ILE A 90 -12.81 -21.38 11.71
C ILE A 90 -13.99 -20.98 12.58
N ARG A 91 -15.00 -21.82 12.74
CA ARG A 91 -16.14 -21.52 13.63
C ARG A 91 -16.11 -22.42 14.86
N LEU A 92 -16.08 -21.78 16.04
CA LEU A 92 -16.07 -22.39 17.37
C LEU A 92 -17.37 -22.05 18.10
N GLY A 93 -17.93 -23.01 18.84
CA GLY A 93 -19.23 -22.86 19.52
C GLY A 93 -20.29 -23.76 18.88
N SER A 94 -21.45 -23.19 18.54
CA SER A 94 -22.52 -23.88 17.82
C SER A 94 -23.15 -22.97 16.76
N TYR A 95 -24.10 -23.49 15.98
CA TYR A 95 -24.84 -22.68 15.01
C TYR A 95 -25.58 -21.51 15.68
N GLU A 96 -26.07 -21.69 16.91
CA GLU A 96 -26.84 -20.71 17.68
C GLU A 96 -25.94 -19.57 18.19
N LEU A 97 -24.78 -19.90 18.77
CA LEU A 97 -23.83 -18.94 19.32
C LEU A 97 -22.39 -19.37 19.01
N ASP A 98 -21.70 -18.56 18.21
CA ASP A 98 -20.30 -18.77 17.88
C ASP A 98 -19.46 -17.49 17.92
N ASN A 99 -18.19 -17.65 17.58
CA ASN A 99 -17.20 -16.57 17.53
C ASN A 99 -17.44 -15.52 16.44
N PHE A 100 -18.50 -15.61 15.64
CA PHE A 100 -18.90 -14.61 14.65
C PHE A 100 -20.06 -13.71 15.12
N LYS A 101 -20.63 -13.96 16.31
CA LYS A 101 -21.81 -13.20 16.83
C LYS A 101 -21.64 -11.67 16.77
N TYR A 102 -20.45 -11.17 17.08
CA TYR A 102 -20.18 -9.72 17.19
C TYR A 102 -18.96 -9.25 16.40
N LYS A 103 -18.13 -10.16 15.89
CA LYS A 103 -16.85 -9.84 15.25
C LYS A 103 -16.55 -10.85 14.16
N ASN A 104 -16.02 -10.35 13.04
CA ASN A 104 -15.43 -11.18 12.01
C ASN A 104 -14.02 -11.66 12.44
N GLN A 105 -13.50 -12.69 11.79
CA GLN A 105 -12.10 -13.13 11.89
C GLN A 105 -11.19 -12.41 10.88
N GLY A 106 -11.79 -11.85 9.82
CA GLY A 106 -11.22 -11.27 8.62
C GLY A 106 -10.31 -10.07 8.79
N SER A 107 -10.58 -9.19 9.74
CA SER A 107 -9.90 -7.89 9.83
C SER A 107 -9.00 -7.84 11.06
N GLY A 108 -7.72 -8.16 10.87
CA GLY A 108 -6.66 -7.92 11.86
C GLY A 108 -6.38 -6.44 12.15
N ALA A 109 -7.20 -5.51 11.67
CA ALA A 109 -7.14 -4.09 12.01
C ALA A 109 -8.53 -3.61 12.43
N THR A 110 -8.62 -2.93 13.56
CA THR A 110 -9.79 -2.12 13.93
C THR A 110 -9.58 -0.71 13.35
N GLY A 111 -10.53 -0.18 12.56
CA GLY A 111 -10.47 1.18 12.00
C GLY A 111 -10.86 1.26 10.51
N GLN A 112 -10.80 2.44 9.89
CA GLN A 112 -11.08 2.61 8.45
C GLN A 112 -10.12 1.79 7.55
N ASN A 113 -8.93 1.43 8.06
CA ASN A 113 -7.95 0.55 7.42
C ASN A 113 -8.25 -0.97 7.59
N ALA A 114 -9.39 -1.32 8.20
CA ALA A 114 -9.86 -2.71 8.39
C ALA A 114 -10.41 -3.37 7.12
N ARG A 115 -10.66 -2.57 6.07
CA ARG A 115 -11.17 -3.05 4.79
C ARG A 115 -10.02 -3.71 4.04
N ASN A 116 -10.18 -4.98 3.67
CA ASN A 116 -9.18 -5.83 2.97
C ASN A 116 -8.24 -6.59 3.92
N GLY A 117 -8.84 -7.43 4.78
CA GLY A 117 -8.13 -8.45 5.55
C GLY A 117 -7.14 -9.24 4.72
N GLN A 118 -6.05 -9.69 5.34
CA GLN A 118 -5.00 -10.47 4.68
C GLN A 118 -5.13 -11.95 5.05
N GLY A 119 -5.17 -12.80 4.02
CA GLY A 119 -4.92 -14.23 4.17
C GLY A 119 -3.41 -14.50 4.22
N VAL A 120 -3.01 -15.71 3.85
CA VAL A 120 -1.59 -16.06 3.71
C VAL A 120 -1.23 -16.26 2.25
N LEU A 121 -0.14 -15.64 1.80
CA LEU A 121 0.41 -15.88 0.47
C LEU A 121 1.10 -17.25 0.43
N ILE A 122 0.89 -17.98 -0.65
CA ILE A 122 1.51 -19.29 -0.89
C ILE A 122 2.27 -19.28 -2.22
N PRO A 123 3.24 -20.19 -2.43
CA PRO A 123 4.03 -20.24 -3.66
C PRO A 123 3.21 -20.36 -4.95
N LEU A 124 3.72 -19.73 -6.01
CA LEU A 124 3.12 -19.74 -7.35
C LEU A 124 3.37 -21.04 -8.12
N SER A 125 4.42 -21.78 -7.78
CA SER A 125 4.69 -23.10 -8.35
C SER A 125 4.03 -24.20 -7.53
N GLY A 126 3.26 -25.08 -8.19
CA GLY A 126 2.53 -26.17 -7.53
C GLY A 126 3.40 -27.32 -7.02
N GLN A 127 4.73 -27.21 -7.11
CA GLN A 127 5.68 -28.26 -6.74
C GLN A 127 6.30 -28.08 -5.33
N VAL A 128 5.96 -27.00 -4.60
CA VAL A 128 6.52 -26.73 -3.26
C VAL A 128 5.46 -26.90 -2.18
N ILE A 129 4.93 -28.12 -2.08
CA ILE A 129 3.92 -28.52 -1.08
C ILE A 129 4.33 -28.12 0.37
N PRO A 130 5.58 -28.34 0.83
CA PRO A 130 5.99 -27.97 2.20
C PRO A 130 5.74 -26.50 2.57
N ALA A 131 6.07 -25.57 1.66
CA ALA A 131 5.83 -24.13 1.85
C ALA A 131 4.35 -23.79 1.95
N MET A 132 3.52 -24.38 1.08
CA MET A 132 2.08 -24.18 1.12
C MET A 132 1.48 -24.68 2.44
N ARG A 133 1.85 -25.89 2.87
CA ARG A 133 1.36 -26.49 4.12
C ARG A 133 1.75 -25.66 5.34
N GLN A 134 3.01 -25.24 5.46
CA GLN A 134 3.45 -24.40 6.58
C GLN A 134 2.72 -23.04 6.60
N ALA A 135 2.51 -22.42 5.44
CA ALA A 135 1.76 -21.17 5.32
C ALA A 135 0.30 -21.32 5.78
N ILE A 136 -0.42 -22.34 5.27
CA ILE A 136 -1.81 -22.63 5.64
C ILE A 136 -1.92 -22.98 7.12
N TRP A 137 -1.01 -23.79 7.65
CA TRP A 137 -0.94 -24.15 9.06
C TRP A 137 -0.81 -22.90 9.95
N LYS A 138 0.17 -22.02 9.65
CA LYS A 138 0.40 -20.79 10.43
C LYS A 138 -0.84 -19.90 10.48
N GLU A 139 -1.47 -19.70 9.32
CA GLU A 139 -2.67 -18.88 9.26
C GLU A 139 -3.86 -19.54 9.97
N THR A 140 -3.97 -20.87 9.91
CA THR A 140 -4.97 -21.64 10.67
C THR A 140 -4.80 -21.45 12.18
N LEU A 141 -3.56 -21.54 12.70
CA LEU A 141 -3.26 -21.28 14.10
C LEU A 141 -3.69 -19.87 14.52
N ARG A 142 -3.30 -18.86 13.72
CA ARG A 142 -3.65 -17.46 13.99
C ARG A 142 -5.17 -17.25 14.01
N ARG A 143 -5.90 -17.82 13.06
CA ARG A 143 -7.37 -17.70 12.97
C ARG A 143 -8.06 -18.43 14.12
N TYR A 144 -7.52 -19.56 14.58
CA TYR A 144 -8.06 -20.30 15.72
C TYR A 144 -7.91 -19.50 17.02
N ASP A 145 -6.76 -18.86 17.25
CA ASP A 145 -6.56 -17.99 18.42
C ASP A 145 -7.51 -16.78 18.43
N VAL A 146 -7.73 -16.16 17.27
CA VAL A 146 -8.74 -15.10 17.10
C VAL A 146 -10.15 -15.64 17.38
N ALA A 147 -10.47 -16.83 16.89
CA ALA A 147 -11.76 -17.48 17.12
C ALA A 147 -12.03 -17.71 18.62
N LEU A 148 -11.02 -18.18 19.37
CA LEU A 148 -11.12 -18.39 20.81
C LEU A 148 -11.44 -17.08 21.55
N GLY A 149 -10.69 -16.02 21.26
CA GLY A 149 -10.91 -14.70 21.86
C GLY A 149 -12.30 -14.14 21.55
N ASN A 150 -12.74 -14.27 20.29
CA ASN A 150 -14.07 -13.82 19.87
C ASN A 150 -15.20 -14.65 20.50
N LEU A 151 -15.04 -15.98 20.64
CA LEU A 151 -16.04 -16.83 21.29
C LEU A 151 -16.22 -16.48 22.76
N GLU A 152 -15.13 -16.29 23.50
CA GLU A 152 -15.20 -15.92 24.92
C GLU A 152 -15.82 -14.54 25.10
N GLN A 153 -15.51 -13.58 24.22
CA GLN A 153 -16.19 -12.30 24.20
C GLN A 153 -17.68 -12.44 23.87
N ALA A 154 -18.07 -13.31 22.94
CA ALA A 154 -19.47 -13.54 22.57
C ALA A 154 -20.26 -14.15 23.74
N LYS A 155 -19.71 -15.15 24.43
CA LYS A 155 -20.31 -15.73 25.64
C LYS A 155 -20.48 -14.68 26.74
N SER A 156 -19.42 -13.93 27.05
CA SER A 156 -19.45 -12.91 28.09
C SER A 156 -20.48 -11.82 27.82
N LYS A 157 -20.54 -11.30 26.58
CA LYS A 157 -21.52 -10.27 26.19
C LYS A 157 -22.95 -10.79 26.17
N THR A 158 -23.18 -12.03 25.78
CA THR A 158 -24.53 -12.62 25.78
C THR A 158 -25.04 -12.79 27.22
N LEU A 159 -24.14 -13.01 28.20
CA LEU A 159 -24.51 -13.11 29.61
C LEU A 159 -24.76 -11.75 30.30
N THR A 160 -24.07 -10.69 29.87
CA THR A 160 -24.11 -9.37 30.55
C THR A 160 -24.88 -8.29 29.78
N GLY A 161 -25.20 -8.54 28.52
CA GLY A 161 -25.92 -7.61 27.65
C GLY A 161 -27.43 -7.72 27.78
N GLN A 162 -28.14 -6.74 27.20
CA GLN A 162 -29.57 -6.88 26.93
C GLN A 162 -29.78 -7.92 25.82
N ASP A 163 -30.91 -8.64 25.86
CA ASP A 163 -31.28 -9.58 24.81
C ASP A 163 -31.28 -8.87 23.45
N ASN A 164 -30.58 -9.48 22.47
CA ASN A 164 -30.66 -9.03 21.09
C ASN A 164 -32.10 -9.16 20.59
N GLU A 165 -32.61 -8.15 19.89
CA GLU A 165 -33.93 -8.22 19.25
C GLU A 165 -34.02 -9.33 18.19
N ASP A 166 -32.90 -9.71 17.57
CA ASP A 166 -32.82 -10.81 16.60
C ASP A 166 -32.36 -12.12 17.25
N LYS A 167 -33.22 -13.15 17.17
CA LYS A 167 -33.00 -14.48 17.73
C LYS A 167 -32.48 -15.52 16.72
N ALA A 168 -32.23 -15.13 15.47
CA ALA A 168 -31.74 -16.08 14.47
C ALA A 168 -30.30 -16.51 14.79
N PRO A 169 -29.92 -17.75 14.43
CA PRO A 169 -28.61 -18.31 14.76
C PRO A 169 -27.45 -17.49 14.17
N CYS A 170 -26.23 -17.72 14.65
CA CYS A 170 -25.02 -17.08 14.13
C CYS A 170 -24.61 -17.61 12.75
N PHE A 171 -25.03 -18.83 12.42
CA PHE A 171 -24.73 -19.49 11.16
C PHE A 171 -25.89 -20.36 10.70
N SER A 172 -25.91 -20.68 9.41
CA SER A 172 -26.90 -21.56 8.78
C SER A 172 -26.22 -22.68 8.00
N LYS A 173 -26.93 -23.81 7.87
CA LYS A 173 -26.54 -24.89 6.97
C LYS A 173 -26.72 -24.42 5.52
N ALA A 174 -25.87 -24.92 4.63
CA ALA A 174 -25.97 -24.71 3.20
C ALA A 174 -25.97 -26.07 2.47
N PRO A 175 -26.51 -26.14 1.24
CA PRO A 175 -26.33 -27.31 0.38
C PRO A 175 -24.85 -27.65 0.17
N VAL A 176 -24.54 -28.94 0.10
CA VAL A 176 -23.19 -29.41 -0.28
C VAL A 176 -23.07 -29.32 -1.79
N GLU A 177 -22.08 -28.56 -2.25
CA GLU A 177 -21.89 -28.25 -3.67
C GLU A 177 -20.58 -28.87 -4.17
N SER A 178 -20.61 -29.53 -5.33
CA SER A 178 -19.41 -30.00 -6.03
C SER A 178 -19.39 -29.40 -7.42
N TYR A 179 -18.54 -28.41 -7.63
CA TYR A 179 -18.42 -27.70 -8.90
C TYR A 179 -16.95 -27.53 -9.27
N TYR A 180 -16.60 -27.89 -10.49
CA TYR A 180 -15.24 -27.74 -11.00
C TYR A 180 -15.30 -27.15 -12.40
N GLU A 181 -14.64 -26.00 -12.57
CA GLU A 181 -14.40 -25.38 -13.86
C GLU A 181 -12.95 -25.60 -14.28
N GLU A 182 -12.74 -26.07 -15.52
CA GLU A 182 -11.40 -26.20 -16.08
C GLU A 182 -10.65 -24.87 -16.06
N ASP A 183 -9.33 -24.93 -15.95
CA ASP A 183 -8.52 -23.70 -15.97
C ASP A 183 -8.61 -23.03 -17.36
N LEU A 184 -8.49 -21.70 -17.38
CA LEU A 184 -8.53 -20.95 -18.64
C LEU A 184 -7.32 -21.32 -19.51
N ALA A 185 -7.51 -21.32 -20.83
CA ALA A 185 -6.41 -21.54 -21.76
C ALA A 185 -5.36 -20.42 -21.61
N GLU A 186 -4.08 -20.72 -21.85
CA GLU A 186 -2.99 -19.77 -21.58
C GLU A 186 -3.19 -18.43 -22.30
N GLY A 187 -3.59 -18.43 -23.58
CA GLY A 187 -3.88 -17.21 -24.33
C GLY A 187 -5.01 -16.35 -23.74
N GLN A 188 -5.94 -16.95 -22.99
CA GLN A 188 -7.03 -16.23 -22.32
C GLN A 188 -6.59 -15.56 -21.00
N LYS A 189 -5.39 -15.90 -20.51
CA LYS A 189 -4.81 -15.39 -19.26
C LYS A 189 -3.83 -14.23 -19.50
N HIS A 190 -3.62 -13.83 -20.75
CA HIS A 190 -2.65 -12.81 -21.14
C HIS A 190 -3.31 -11.67 -21.91
N ILE A 191 -2.62 -10.54 -21.89
CA ILE A 191 -2.95 -9.32 -22.62
C ILE A 191 -1.69 -8.84 -23.32
N ASP A 192 -1.82 -8.33 -24.54
CA ASP A 192 -0.71 -7.69 -25.24
C ASP A 192 -0.47 -6.30 -24.63
N ILE A 193 0.55 -6.20 -23.78
CA ILE A 193 0.90 -4.98 -23.06
C ILE A 193 1.28 -3.86 -24.05
N ASN A 194 2.08 -4.16 -25.07
CA ASN A 194 2.57 -3.16 -26.02
C ASN A 194 1.41 -2.58 -26.83
N PHE A 195 0.53 -3.45 -27.34
CA PHE A 195 -0.67 -3.02 -28.04
C PHE A 195 -1.52 -2.06 -27.20
N TRP A 196 -1.75 -2.38 -25.92
CA TRP A 196 -2.54 -1.52 -25.04
C TRP A 196 -1.82 -0.24 -24.62
N GLN A 197 -0.49 -0.26 -24.45
CA GLN A 197 0.29 0.96 -24.22
C GLN A 197 0.13 1.94 -25.39
N ASP A 198 0.31 1.48 -26.62
CA ASP A 198 0.17 2.31 -27.82
C ASP A 198 -1.25 2.85 -27.98
N ARG A 199 -2.25 1.99 -27.79
CA ARG A 199 -3.66 2.36 -27.88
C ARG A 199 -4.04 3.42 -26.84
N LEU A 200 -3.67 3.23 -25.57
CA LEU A 200 -3.96 4.19 -24.50
C LEU A 200 -3.20 5.51 -24.68
N ASN A 201 -1.97 5.47 -25.21
CA ASN A 201 -1.20 6.68 -25.53
C ASN A 201 -1.91 7.55 -26.57
N LYS A 202 -2.47 6.95 -27.64
CA LYS A 202 -3.24 7.71 -28.64
C LYS A 202 -4.50 8.34 -28.05
N ILE A 203 -5.17 7.65 -27.13
CA ILE A 203 -6.36 8.17 -26.43
C ILE A 203 -5.98 9.38 -25.56
N THR A 204 -4.94 9.25 -24.72
CA THR A 204 -4.55 10.32 -23.78
C THR A 204 -3.80 11.48 -24.44
N ASN A 205 -3.21 11.27 -25.62
CA ASN A 205 -2.64 12.34 -26.46
C ASN A 205 -3.67 13.41 -26.84
N VAL A 206 -4.96 13.08 -26.89
CA VAL A 206 -6.03 14.06 -27.09
C VAL A 206 -5.93 15.18 -26.06
N PHE A 207 -5.74 14.83 -24.78
CA PHE A 207 -5.71 15.79 -23.68
C PHE A 207 -4.50 16.71 -23.70
N LYS A 208 -3.37 16.30 -24.31
CA LYS A 208 -2.17 17.14 -24.42
C LYS A 208 -2.48 18.47 -25.12
N GLN A 209 -3.36 18.45 -26.12
CA GLN A 209 -3.65 19.60 -26.99
C GLN A 209 -4.43 20.73 -26.29
N TYR A 210 -4.97 20.50 -25.09
CA TYR A 210 -5.89 21.42 -24.42
C TYR A 210 -5.27 22.04 -23.17
N LYS A 211 -5.10 23.36 -23.19
CA LYS A 211 -4.37 24.13 -22.17
C LYS A 211 -5.00 24.13 -20.77
N ASN A 212 -6.32 23.92 -20.68
CA ASN A 212 -7.06 23.97 -19.42
C ASN A 212 -7.18 22.60 -18.72
N ILE A 213 -6.84 21.51 -19.41
CA ILE A 213 -6.85 20.18 -18.81
C ILE A 213 -5.75 20.13 -17.75
N GLU A 214 -6.08 19.67 -16.54
CA GLU A 214 -5.15 19.49 -15.44
C GLU A 214 -4.55 18.08 -15.47
N GLN A 215 -5.40 17.07 -15.60
CA GLN A 215 -5.05 15.64 -15.68
C GLN A 215 -5.77 15.00 -16.87
N GLY A 216 -5.12 14.05 -17.55
CA GLY A 216 -5.69 13.28 -18.66
C GLY A 216 -5.06 11.89 -18.74
N THR A 217 -5.77 10.90 -18.21
CA THR A 217 -5.27 9.52 -18.05
C THR A 217 -6.23 8.51 -18.66
N ALA A 218 -5.69 7.37 -19.08
CA ALA A 218 -6.48 6.21 -19.44
C ALA A 218 -5.78 4.96 -18.91
N ASN A 219 -6.53 3.97 -18.40
CA ASN A 219 -5.96 2.70 -17.98
C ASN A 219 -6.83 1.53 -18.40
N ILE A 220 -6.21 0.37 -18.60
CA ILE A 220 -6.87 -0.93 -18.65
C ILE A 220 -6.41 -1.76 -17.45
N GLN A 221 -7.38 -2.31 -16.72
CA GLN A 221 -7.18 -3.31 -15.68
C GLN A 221 -7.70 -4.65 -16.20
N PHE A 222 -6.81 -5.63 -16.36
CA PHE A 222 -7.12 -6.98 -16.80
C PHE A 222 -6.90 -7.96 -15.65
N GLU A 223 -7.98 -8.60 -15.21
CA GLU A 223 -7.98 -9.48 -14.04
C GLU A 223 -8.37 -10.90 -14.44
N VAL A 224 -7.61 -11.86 -13.92
CA VAL A 224 -7.88 -13.29 -14.04
C VAL A 224 -7.81 -13.90 -12.65
N TYR A 225 -8.92 -14.45 -12.19
CA TYR A 225 -9.04 -15.16 -10.92
C TYR A 225 -9.40 -16.61 -11.17
N ARG A 226 -8.73 -17.50 -10.44
CA ARG A 226 -9.19 -18.88 -10.21
C ARG A 226 -9.40 -19.07 -8.72
N ASN A 227 -10.66 -19.21 -8.34
CA ASN A 227 -11.08 -19.30 -6.95
C ASN A 227 -11.38 -20.75 -6.59
N TYR A 228 -10.88 -21.19 -5.43
CA TYR A 228 -11.13 -22.50 -4.83
C TYR A 228 -11.79 -22.30 -3.47
N PHE A 229 -12.77 -23.14 -3.16
CA PHE A 229 -13.42 -23.18 -1.86
C PHE A 229 -13.61 -24.64 -1.44
N VAL A 230 -13.16 -24.99 -0.24
CA VAL A 230 -13.43 -26.29 0.38
C VAL A 230 -13.88 -26.09 1.83
N ASN A 231 -14.84 -26.88 2.31
CA ASN A 231 -15.31 -26.81 3.69
C ASN A 231 -15.54 -28.19 4.32
N THR A 232 -15.76 -28.20 5.65
CA THR A 232 -15.99 -29.43 6.42
C THR A 232 -17.38 -30.02 6.23
N ASP A 233 -18.32 -29.28 5.63
CA ASP A 233 -19.63 -29.81 5.21
C ASP A 233 -19.50 -30.72 3.96
N GLY A 234 -18.40 -30.59 3.21
CA GLY A 234 -18.08 -31.41 2.03
C GLY A 234 -18.13 -30.65 0.70
N SER A 235 -18.43 -29.35 0.70
CA SER A 235 -18.46 -28.56 -0.53
C SER A 235 -17.05 -28.40 -1.09
N GLU A 236 -16.93 -28.50 -2.41
CA GLU A 236 -15.70 -28.26 -3.17
C GLU A 236 -16.04 -27.51 -4.47
N ILE A 237 -15.55 -26.28 -4.59
CA ILE A 237 -15.90 -25.39 -5.70
C ILE A 237 -14.61 -24.83 -6.30
N VAL A 238 -14.47 -24.94 -7.61
CA VAL A 238 -13.42 -24.27 -8.39
C VAL A 238 -14.08 -23.51 -9.54
N GLN A 239 -13.87 -22.20 -9.60
CA GLN A 239 -14.48 -21.33 -10.62
C GLN A 239 -13.51 -20.26 -11.11
N ASN A 240 -13.65 -19.85 -12.37
CA ASN A 240 -12.84 -18.77 -12.95
C ASN A 240 -13.62 -17.47 -13.03
N ARG A 241 -12.89 -16.36 -13.02
CA ARG A 241 -13.39 -15.04 -13.40
C ARG A 241 -12.32 -14.32 -14.20
N ARG A 242 -12.66 -13.89 -15.42
CA ARG A 242 -11.83 -13.02 -16.25
C ARG A 242 -12.60 -11.75 -16.53
N VAL A 243 -12.02 -10.59 -16.28
CA VAL A 243 -12.66 -9.31 -16.55
C VAL A 243 -11.62 -8.27 -16.93
N ALA A 244 -12.00 -7.38 -17.85
CA ALA A 244 -11.19 -6.25 -18.28
C ALA A 244 -12.01 -4.97 -18.10
N ARG A 245 -11.37 -3.90 -17.63
CA ARG A 245 -11.99 -2.59 -17.48
C ARG A 245 -11.09 -1.51 -18.06
N VAL A 246 -11.61 -0.69 -18.96
CA VAL A 246 -10.93 0.51 -19.48
C VAL A 246 -11.57 1.73 -18.86
N MET A 247 -10.75 2.58 -18.22
CA MET A 247 -11.19 3.84 -17.65
C MET A 247 -10.42 5.00 -18.27
N ILE A 248 -11.13 5.96 -18.86
CA ILE A 248 -10.59 7.23 -19.33
C ILE A 248 -11.04 8.32 -18.36
N SER A 249 -10.11 9.15 -17.88
CA SER A 249 -10.38 10.18 -16.89
C SER A 249 -9.66 11.46 -17.24
N ALA A 250 -10.33 12.59 -17.11
CA ALA A 250 -9.71 13.90 -17.23
C ALA A 250 -10.34 14.92 -16.29
N SER A 251 -9.62 15.98 -15.97
CA SER A 251 -10.12 17.06 -15.12
C SER A 251 -9.65 18.45 -15.58
N VAL A 252 -10.39 19.48 -15.15
CA VAL A 252 -10.06 20.90 -15.34
C VAL A 252 -10.22 21.65 -14.02
N MET A 253 -9.50 22.76 -13.88
CA MET A 253 -9.66 23.69 -12.77
C MET A 253 -10.58 24.86 -13.18
N ALA A 254 -11.68 25.05 -12.45
CA ALA A 254 -12.54 26.22 -12.63
C ALA A 254 -11.85 27.51 -12.13
N PRO A 255 -12.23 28.71 -12.62
CA PRO A 255 -11.62 29.98 -12.21
C PRO A 255 -11.67 30.26 -10.70
N ASP A 256 -12.60 29.65 -9.99
CA ASP A 256 -12.77 29.78 -8.55
C ASP A 256 -11.98 28.75 -7.72
N GLY A 257 -11.22 27.88 -8.38
CA GLY A 257 -10.40 26.86 -7.72
C GLY A 257 -11.03 25.47 -7.59
N MET A 258 -12.24 25.24 -8.12
CA MET A 258 -12.89 23.93 -8.02
C MET A 258 -12.36 22.96 -9.09
N ASN A 259 -11.82 21.81 -8.67
CA ASN A 259 -11.50 20.72 -9.58
C ASN A 259 -12.78 20.05 -10.14
N CYS A 260 -12.84 19.89 -11.47
CA CYS A 260 -13.98 19.32 -12.19
C CYS A 260 -13.55 18.07 -12.96
N PRO A 261 -13.75 16.85 -12.42
CA PRO A 261 -13.38 15.61 -13.10
C PRO A 261 -14.53 15.02 -13.93
N LEU A 262 -14.18 14.32 -15.02
CA LEU A 262 -15.07 13.44 -15.77
C LEU A 262 -14.40 12.08 -16.01
N ASN A 263 -15.22 11.03 -16.08
CA ASN A 263 -14.79 9.66 -16.31
C ASN A 263 -15.63 9.01 -17.42
N GLN A 264 -15.02 8.11 -18.17
CA GLN A 264 -15.65 7.21 -19.11
C GLN A 264 -15.17 5.78 -18.81
N ASP A 265 -16.12 4.86 -18.66
CA ASP A 265 -15.87 3.50 -18.18
C ASP A 265 -16.38 2.48 -19.20
N TYR A 266 -15.56 1.48 -19.50
CA TYR A 266 -15.93 0.31 -20.30
C TYR A 266 -15.54 -0.95 -19.56
N LEU A 267 -16.47 -1.88 -19.41
CA LEU A 267 -16.26 -3.19 -18.82
C LEU A 267 -16.48 -4.27 -19.87
N SER A 268 -15.63 -5.29 -19.89
CA SER A 268 -15.80 -6.45 -20.76
C SER A 268 -15.25 -7.75 -20.16
N TYR A 269 -15.78 -8.88 -20.61
CA TYR A 269 -15.26 -10.23 -20.30
C TYR A 269 -14.28 -10.75 -21.36
N THR A 270 -14.14 -10.06 -22.49
CA THR A 270 -13.26 -10.35 -23.63
C THR A 270 -12.56 -9.05 -24.08
N LEU A 271 -11.37 -9.13 -24.66
CA LEU A 271 -10.64 -7.91 -25.06
C LEU A 271 -11.19 -7.33 -26.37
N GLU A 272 -11.88 -8.15 -27.15
CA GLU A 272 -12.43 -7.83 -28.47
C GLU A 272 -13.72 -7.02 -28.40
N ASP A 273 -14.51 -7.15 -27.31
CA ASP A 273 -15.78 -6.43 -27.14
C ASP A 273 -15.59 -4.95 -26.75
N PHE A 274 -14.35 -4.50 -26.49
CA PHE A 274 -14.11 -3.09 -26.22
C PHE A 274 -14.40 -2.20 -27.44
N PRO A 275 -14.94 -0.98 -27.26
CA PRO A 275 -15.12 -0.02 -28.35
C PRO A 275 -13.83 0.21 -29.12
N SER A 276 -13.89 0.55 -30.41
CA SER A 276 -12.69 0.78 -31.22
C SER A 276 -11.80 1.91 -30.68
N GLU A 277 -10.51 1.92 -31.04
CA GLU A 277 -9.59 3.03 -30.72
C GLU A 277 -10.15 4.38 -31.17
N ALA A 278 -10.75 4.43 -32.37
CA ALA A 278 -11.38 5.63 -32.90
C ALA A 278 -12.56 6.13 -32.03
N GLN A 279 -13.40 5.21 -31.53
CA GLN A 279 -14.50 5.56 -30.64
C GLN A 279 -13.99 6.09 -29.31
N MET A 280 -12.99 5.45 -28.70
CA MET A 280 -12.41 5.91 -27.43
C MET A 280 -11.74 7.28 -27.56
N ILE A 281 -11.10 7.57 -28.71
CA ILE A 281 -10.56 8.90 -29.03
C ILE A 281 -11.69 9.93 -29.17
N ALA A 282 -12.80 9.57 -29.82
CA ALA A 282 -13.97 10.44 -29.94
C ALA A 282 -14.58 10.74 -28.56
N ASP A 283 -14.68 9.74 -27.69
CA ASP A 283 -15.19 9.89 -26.33
C ASP A 283 -14.26 10.76 -25.47
N ALA A 284 -12.94 10.63 -25.63
CA ALA A 284 -11.96 11.52 -25.00
C ALA A 284 -12.10 12.98 -25.47
N LYS A 285 -12.34 13.22 -26.77
CA LYS A 285 -12.61 14.57 -27.30
C LYS A 285 -13.91 15.15 -26.76
N ASN A 286 -14.98 14.36 -26.73
CA ASN A 286 -16.26 14.77 -26.15
C ASN A 286 -16.14 15.10 -24.65
N MET A 287 -15.33 14.33 -23.92
CA MET A 287 -15.00 14.60 -22.52
C MET A 287 -14.35 15.97 -22.35
N VAL A 288 -13.41 16.34 -23.22
CA VAL A 288 -12.77 17.67 -23.19
C VAL A 288 -13.80 18.79 -23.41
N GLU A 289 -14.69 18.66 -24.40
CA GLU A 289 -15.72 19.66 -24.66
C GLU A 289 -16.63 19.87 -23.43
N ARG A 290 -17.00 18.77 -22.76
CA ARG A 290 -17.81 18.81 -21.53
C ARG A 290 -17.04 19.39 -20.35
N LEU A 291 -15.75 19.09 -20.22
CA LEU A 291 -14.90 19.68 -19.20
C LEU A 291 -14.76 21.20 -19.38
N GLU A 292 -14.54 21.68 -20.60
CA GLU A 292 -14.49 23.13 -20.89
C GLU A 292 -15.82 23.83 -20.57
N ALA A 293 -16.95 23.16 -20.83
CA ALA A 293 -18.26 23.66 -20.41
C ALA A 293 -18.39 23.70 -18.87
N LEU A 294 -17.97 22.62 -18.17
CA LEU A 294 -17.99 22.54 -16.70
C LEU A 294 -17.11 23.60 -16.04
N ARG A 295 -15.92 23.85 -16.59
CA ARG A 295 -14.98 24.88 -16.11
C ARG A 295 -15.64 26.24 -15.96
N ASN A 296 -16.51 26.58 -16.92
CA ASN A 296 -17.21 27.86 -16.98
C ASN A 296 -18.62 27.81 -16.37
N ALA A 297 -19.07 26.65 -15.91
CA ALA A 297 -20.40 26.49 -15.32
C ALA A 297 -20.50 27.25 -13.99
N PRO A 298 -21.65 27.88 -13.68
CA PRO A 298 -21.89 28.49 -12.39
C PRO A 298 -21.96 27.43 -11.28
N ILE A 299 -21.60 27.87 -10.07
CA ILE A 299 -21.79 27.06 -8.87
C ILE A 299 -23.27 27.02 -8.53
N ALA A 300 -23.78 25.84 -8.23
CA ALA A 300 -25.14 25.66 -7.75
C ALA A 300 -25.29 26.09 -6.28
N ASP A 301 -26.38 26.78 -5.98
CA ASP A 301 -26.85 26.99 -4.61
C ASP A 301 -27.55 25.74 -4.08
N PRO A 302 -27.66 25.58 -2.74
CA PRO A 302 -28.51 24.55 -2.15
C PRO A 302 -29.93 24.61 -2.70
N TYR A 303 -30.50 23.45 -2.99
CA TYR A 303 -31.79 23.36 -3.67
C TYR A 303 -32.65 22.26 -3.06
N THR A 304 -33.96 22.54 -3.07
CA THR A 304 -35.00 21.55 -2.81
C THR A 304 -36.08 21.70 -3.86
N GLY A 305 -36.40 20.61 -4.56
CA GLY A 305 -37.39 20.58 -5.63
C GLY A 305 -37.28 19.33 -6.51
N PRO A 306 -38.00 19.27 -7.64
CA PRO A 306 -38.06 18.07 -8.46
C PRO A 306 -36.78 17.86 -9.28
N ALA A 307 -36.49 16.60 -9.59
CA ALA A 307 -35.34 16.21 -10.38
C ALA A 307 -35.58 14.97 -11.25
N ILE A 308 -34.78 14.87 -12.30
CA ILE A 308 -34.58 13.67 -13.10
C ILE A 308 -33.15 13.17 -12.87
N MET A 309 -32.99 11.85 -12.74
CA MET A 309 -31.68 11.21 -12.70
C MET A 309 -31.53 10.30 -13.91
N SER A 310 -30.42 10.41 -14.65
CA SER A 310 -30.07 9.48 -15.74
C SER A 310 -29.98 8.04 -15.22
N GLY A 311 -29.97 7.04 -16.11
CA GLY A 311 -29.87 5.63 -15.70
C GLY A 311 -28.68 5.34 -14.76
N PRO A 312 -27.43 5.76 -15.06
CA PRO A 312 -26.31 5.55 -14.14
C PRO A 312 -26.46 6.31 -12.81
N ALA A 313 -26.95 7.56 -12.85
CA ALA A 313 -27.20 8.34 -11.63
C ALA A 313 -28.29 7.71 -10.75
N SER A 314 -29.35 7.21 -11.38
CA SER A 314 -30.42 6.46 -10.74
C SER A 314 -29.91 5.14 -10.16
N GLY A 315 -29.05 4.42 -10.88
CA GLY A 315 -28.44 3.18 -10.42
C GLY A 315 -27.63 3.37 -9.14
N VAL A 316 -26.74 4.38 -9.11
CA VAL A 316 -25.99 4.74 -7.89
C VAL A 316 -26.93 5.21 -6.80
N PHE A 317 -27.93 6.03 -7.12
CA PHE A 317 -28.93 6.48 -6.14
C PHE A 317 -29.65 5.29 -5.48
N PHE A 318 -30.17 4.34 -6.26
CA PHE A 318 -30.76 3.10 -5.75
C PHE A 318 -29.76 2.26 -4.96
N HIS A 319 -28.50 2.20 -5.43
CA HIS A 319 -27.42 1.54 -4.72
C HIS A 319 -27.20 2.15 -3.34
N GLU A 320 -27.26 3.48 -3.15
CA GLU A 320 -27.02 4.09 -1.85
C GLU A 320 -28.24 4.10 -0.91
N ILE A 321 -29.45 4.26 -1.46
CA ILE A 321 -30.68 4.34 -0.65
C ILE A 321 -31.17 2.95 -0.20
N PHE A 322 -31.07 1.93 -1.07
CA PHE A 322 -31.32 0.54 -0.68
C PHE A 322 -30.07 -0.08 -0.07
N GLY A 323 -28.95 0.05 -0.78
CA GLY A 323 -27.60 -0.33 -0.37
C GLY A 323 -27.45 -1.41 0.68
N HIS A 324 -26.61 -1.08 1.65
CA HIS A 324 -26.36 -1.89 2.84
C HIS A 324 -27.62 -2.17 3.69
N ARG A 325 -28.78 -1.55 3.40
CA ARG A 325 -30.04 -1.82 4.14
C ARG A 325 -30.77 -3.05 3.63
N LEU A 326 -30.40 -3.58 2.46
CA LEU A 326 -30.87 -4.87 1.97
C LEU A 326 -29.96 -6.04 2.40
N GLU A 327 -28.81 -5.77 3.01
CA GLU A 327 -27.86 -6.78 3.47
C GLU A 327 -28.31 -7.35 4.83
N GLY A 328 -28.77 -8.60 4.86
CA GLY A 328 -29.51 -9.18 5.97
C GLY A 328 -28.76 -9.21 7.31
N HIS A 329 -27.43 -9.37 7.28
CA HIS A 329 -26.63 -9.38 8.52
C HIS A 329 -26.67 -8.06 9.27
N ARG A 330 -26.88 -6.92 8.58
CA ARG A 330 -27.00 -5.59 9.19
C ARG A 330 -28.32 -5.36 9.90
N MET A 331 -29.34 -6.16 9.58
CA MET A 331 -30.63 -6.12 10.27
C MET A 331 -30.57 -6.78 11.67
N LYS A 332 -29.47 -7.48 11.99
CA LYS A 332 -29.22 -7.98 13.36
C LYS A 332 -28.65 -6.90 14.30
N SER A 333 -28.00 -5.87 13.74
CA SER A 333 -27.39 -4.75 14.48
C SER A 333 -28.21 -3.46 14.27
N GLY A 334 -27.66 -2.30 14.66
CA GLY A 334 -28.38 -1.01 14.63
C GLY A 334 -28.85 -0.51 13.25
N GLY A 335 -28.54 -1.21 12.15
CA GLY A 335 -28.94 -0.85 10.79
C GLY A 335 -30.37 -1.23 10.38
N GLN A 336 -31.30 -1.44 11.32
CA GLN A 336 -32.61 -2.10 11.10
C GLN A 336 -33.67 -1.31 10.29
N THR A 337 -33.27 -0.36 9.44
CA THR A 337 -34.21 0.56 8.75
C THR A 337 -35.37 -0.17 8.06
N PHE A 338 -35.11 -1.35 7.48
CA PHE A 338 -36.11 -2.12 6.73
C PHE A 338 -36.63 -3.39 7.41
N LYS A 339 -36.11 -3.79 8.59
CA LYS A 339 -36.50 -5.07 9.23
C LYS A 339 -38.01 -5.18 9.40
N LYS A 340 -38.66 -4.08 9.80
CA LYS A 340 -40.12 -3.99 10.02
C LYS A 340 -40.93 -3.64 8.76
N MET A 341 -40.27 -3.41 7.62
CA MET A 341 -40.91 -2.96 6.37
C MET A 341 -41.17 -4.10 5.38
N ILE A 342 -40.83 -5.34 5.71
CA ILE A 342 -41.22 -6.50 4.90
C ILE A 342 -42.74 -6.54 4.76
N GLY A 343 -43.21 -6.71 3.52
CA GLY A 343 -44.64 -6.66 3.16
C GLY A 343 -45.21 -5.24 3.03
N GLN A 344 -44.42 -4.19 3.28
CA GLN A 344 -44.85 -2.80 3.15
C GLN A 344 -44.43 -2.19 1.80
N LYS A 345 -45.21 -1.22 1.35
CA LYS A 345 -44.95 -0.45 0.13
C LYS A 345 -43.80 0.55 0.37
N LEU A 346 -42.74 0.43 -0.42
CA LEU A 346 -41.59 1.34 -0.45
C LEU A 346 -41.55 2.21 -1.71
N LEU A 347 -41.93 1.66 -2.84
CA LEU A 347 -41.89 2.31 -4.16
C LEU A 347 -43.29 2.33 -4.79
N PRO A 348 -43.51 3.09 -5.88
CA PRO A 348 -44.72 2.95 -6.67
C PRO A 348 -44.92 1.50 -7.14
N GLU A 349 -46.18 1.08 -7.28
CA GLU A 349 -46.56 -0.31 -7.62
C GLU A 349 -45.98 -0.80 -8.95
N THR A 350 -45.55 0.10 -9.82
CA THR A 350 -44.97 -0.24 -11.11
C THR A 350 -43.50 -0.66 -11.00
N PHE A 351 -42.82 -0.39 -9.87
CA PHE A 351 -41.39 -0.63 -9.73
C PHE A 351 -41.07 -2.03 -9.20
N ASN A 352 -40.02 -2.62 -9.76
CA ASN A 352 -39.39 -3.84 -9.26
C ASN A 352 -37.90 -3.58 -9.07
N VAL A 353 -37.33 -4.12 -7.99
CA VAL A 353 -35.89 -4.01 -7.69
C VAL A 353 -35.38 -5.37 -7.26
N PHE A 354 -34.30 -5.83 -7.90
CA PHE A 354 -33.71 -7.13 -7.60
C PHE A 354 -32.20 -7.13 -7.76
N CYS A 355 -31.55 -8.03 -7.03
CA CYS A 355 -30.13 -8.34 -7.23
C CYS A 355 -30.00 -9.68 -7.95
N ASP A 356 -29.26 -9.72 -9.06
CA ASP A 356 -29.06 -10.94 -9.84
C ASP A 356 -27.59 -11.19 -10.20
N PRO A 357 -26.86 -11.96 -9.38
CA PRO A 357 -25.46 -12.31 -9.63
C PRO A 357 -25.29 -13.28 -10.81
N THR A 358 -26.35 -13.86 -11.36
CA THR A 358 -26.27 -14.85 -12.44
C THR A 358 -26.15 -14.22 -13.83
N LEU A 359 -26.33 -12.90 -13.93
CA LEU A 359 -26.27 -12.15 -15.19
C LEU A 359 -24.86 -11.62 -15.46
N GLN A 360 -24.27 -12.03 -16.58
CA GLN A 360 -23.04 -11.44 -17.13
C GLN A 360 -23.31 -10.15 -17.93
N TYR A 361 -24.47 -10.08 -18.58
CA TYR A 361 -24.88 -8.96 -19.43
C TYR A 361 -26.34 -8.60 -19.15
N TYR A 362 -26.68 -7.32 -19.26
CA TYR A 362 -28.06 -6.83 -19.19
C TYR A 362 -28.24 -5.61 -20.09
N HIS A 363 -29.25 -5.65 -20.97
CA HIS A 363 -29.46 -4.68 -22.05
C HIS A 363 -28.19 -4.37 -22.87
N GLY A 364 -27.41 -5.41 -23.20
CA GLY A 364 -26.16 -5.29 -23.98
C GLY A 364 -24.95 -4.76 -23.21
N ASN A 365 -25.09 -4.42 -21.92
CA ASN A 365 -23.99 -3.95 -21.08
C ASN A 365 -23.43 -5.09 -20.25
N ALA A 366 -22.10 -5.23 -20.17
CA ALA A 366 -21.46 -6.16 -19.26
C ALA A 366 -21.68 -5.72 -17.79
N LEU A 367 -21.89 -6.69 -16.90
CA LEU A 367 -22.13 -6.46 -15.48
C LEU A 367 -20.98 -7.00 -14.64
N ASN A 368 -20.49 -6.20 -13.69
CA ASN A 368 -19.32 -6.52 -12.89
C ASN A 368 -19.63 -7.46 -11.72
N GLY A 369 -20.88 -7.47 -11.23
CA GLY A 369 -21.32 -8.25 -10.07
C GLY A 369 -21.63 -9.72 -10.33
N TYR A 370 -21.25 -10.28 -11.49
CA TYR A 370 -21.50 -11.68 -11.86
C TYR A 370 -20.65 -12.70 -11.11
N TYR A 371 -21.27 -13.80 -10.66
CA TYR A 371 -20.61 -15.01 -10.14
C TYR A 371 -21.56 -16.22 -10.10
N LYS A 372 -21.03 -17.44 -10.09
CA LYS A 372 -21.83 -18.69 -10.04
C LYS A 372 -22.06 -19.17 -8.60
N TYR A 373 -21.02 -19.08 -7.77
CA TYR A 373 -21.05 -19.39 -6.35
C TYR A 373 -20.47 -18.21 -5.57
N ASP A 374 -21.06 -17.89 -4.42
CA ASP A 374 -20.56 -16.86 -3.52
C ASP A 374 -19.30 -17.33 -2.76
N ASP A 375 -18.76 -16.47 -1.90
CA ASP A 375 -17.52 -16.74 -1.15
C ASP A 375 -17.73 -17.66 0.07
N GLU A 376 -18.95 -18.15 0.30
CA GLU A 376 -19.29 -19.18 1.29
C GLU A 376 -19.63 -20.53 0.64
N GLY A 377 -19.50 -20.61 -0.68
CA GLY A 377 -19.78 -21.80 -1.48
C GLY A 377 -21.27 -22.04 -1.73
N VAL A 378 -22.12 -21.02 -1.60
CA VAL A 378 -23.55 -21.10 -1.88
C VAL A 378 -23.81 -20.67 -3.32
N LYS A 379 -24.61 -21.46 -4.05
CA LYS A 379 -24.99 -21.14 -5.43
C LYS A 379 -25.72 -19.79 -5.50
N ALA A 380 -25.29 -18.94 -6.43
CA ALA A 380 -25.81 -17.60 -6.60
C ALA A 380 -27.27 -17.63 -7.12
N GLN A 381 -28.14 -16.76 -6.58
CA GLN A 381 -29.56 -16.73 -6.92
C GLN A 381 -30.03 -15.31 -7.21
N ARG A 382 -31.00 -15.15 -8.12
CA ARG A 382 -31.75 -13.89 -8.25
C ARG A 382 -32.62 -13.68 -7.01
N VAL A 383 -32.54 -12.49 -6.42
CA VAL A 383 -33.35 -12.11 -5.25
C VAL A 383 -34.21 -10.91 -5.59
N MET A 384 -35.53 -11.12 -5.62
CA MET A 384 -36.51 -10.04 -5.74
C MET A 384 -36.61 -9.29 -4.41
N ASN A 385 -35.95 -8.14 -4.29
CA ASN A 385 -35.97 -7.34 -3.07
C ASN A 385 -37.28 -6.54 -2.98
N VAL A 386 -37.69 -5.91 -4.08
CA VAL A 386 -38.96 -5.19 -4.19
C VAL A 386 -39.76 -5.74 -5.35
N THR A 387 -41.00 -6.15 -5.09
CA THR A 387 -41.95 -6.66 -6.09
C THR A 387 -43.19 -5.77 -6.09
N ASN A 388 -43.54 -5.19 -7.24
CA ASN A 388 -44.66 -4.26 -7.38
C ASN A 388 -44.70 -3.18 -6.29
N GLY A 389 -43.54 -2.57 -6.03
CA GLY A 389 -43.38 -1.53 -5.00
C GLY A 389 -43.28 -2.02 -3.55
N VAL A 390 -43.47 -3.32 -3.27
CA VAL A 390 -43.47 -3.90 -1.92
C VAL A 390 -42.14 -4.59 -1.59
N LEU A 391 -41.55 -4.30 -0.42
CA LEU A 391 -40.34 -4.98 0.05
C LEU A 391 -40.65 -6.43 0.44
N THR A 392 -39.92 -7.40 -0.13
CA THR A 392 -40.20 -8.83 0.01
C THR A 392 -39.02 -9.65 0.52
N ASN A 393 -37.78 -9.31 0.18
CA ASN A 393 -36.60 -10.11 0.57
C ASN A 393 -35.36 -9.26 0.89
N PHE A 394 -34.47 -9.87 1.68
CA PHE A 394 -33.11 -9.41 1.92
C PHE A 394 -32.08 -10.24 1.15
N LEU A 395 -30.90 -9.66 0.94
CA LEU A 395 -29.71 -10.39 0.49
C LEU A 395 -29.12 -11.12 1.70
N MET A 396 -28.86 -12.42 1.56
CA MET A 396 -28.51 -13.29 2.67
C MET A 396 -27.20 -14.03 2.39
N SER A 397 -26.26 -13.91 3.32
CA SER A 397 -25.14 -14.84 3.51
C SER A 397 -25.58 -16.01 4.40
N ARG A 398 -24.66 -16.91 4.78
CA ARG A 398 -24.92 -17.97 5.76
C ARG A 398 -25.13 -17.44 7.18
N VAL A 399 -25.11 -16.12 7.40
CA VAL A 399 -25.58 -15.47 8.64
C VAL A 399 -27.07 -15.17 8.49
N PRO A 400 -27.96 -16.00 9.08
CA PRO A 400 -29.40 -15.92 8.83
C PRO A 400 -30.05 -14.76 9.56
N LEU A 401 -31.18 -14.26 9.07
CA LEU A 401 -31.99 -13.22 9.72
C LEU A 401 -33.32 -13.83 10.19
N GLU A 402 -33.96 -13.27 11.22
CA GLU A 402 -35.30 -13.70 11.61
C GLU A 402 -36.28 -13.59 10.43
N GLY A 403 -37.00 -14.68 10.12
CA GLY A 403 -37.84 -14.81 8.93
C GLY A 403 -37.09 -15.22 7.63
N PHE A 404 -35.75 -15.19 7.63
CA PHE A 404 -34.89 -15.53 6.50
C PHE A 404 -33.75 -16.48 6.95
N PRO A 405 -34.05 -17.77 7.18
CA PRO A 405 -33.12 -18.70 7.85
C PRO A 405 -31.99 -19.24 6.97
N GLN A 406 -31.97 -18.94 5.68
CA GLN A 406 -31.05 -19.53 4.70
C GLN A 406 -30.33 -18.46 3.87
N SER A 407 -29.11 -18.78 3.44
CA SER A 407 -28.38 -17.99 2.44
C SER A 407 -29.08 -18.06 1.08
N ASN A 408 -29.04 -16.97 0.32
CA ASN A 408 -29.47 -16.90 -1.08
C ASN A 408 -28.30 -16.59 -2.01
N GLY A 409 -27.08 -16.98 -1.61
CA GLY A 409 -25.88 -16.87 -2.43
C GLY A 409 -25.37 -15.44 -2.57
N HIS A 410 -25.47 -14.64 -1.51
CA HIS A 410 -24.98 -13.26 -1.47
C HIS A 410 -23.90 -13.02 -0.40
N GLY A 411 -23.26 -14.08 0.12
CA GLY A 411 -22.11 -14.01 1.02
C GLY A 411 -20.83 -13.66 0.26
N ARG A 412 -20.48 -12.36 0.18
CA ARG A 412 -19.35 -11.90 -0.64
C ARG A 412 -18.25 -11.22 0.17
N MET A 413 -17.01 -11.34 -0.31
CA MET A 413 -15.83 -10.69 0.24
C MET A 413 -14.78 -10.38 -0.83
N VAL A 414 -13.75 -9.64 -0.41
CA VAL A 414 -12.48 -9.50 -1.14
C VAL A 414 -11.33 -9.83 -0.22
N GLY A 415 -10.33 -10.50 -0.77
CA GLY A 415 -9.07 -10.78 -0.08
C GLY A 415 -9.19 -11.82 1.04
N GLY A 416 -8.62 -11.52 2.21
CA GLY A 416 -8.66 -12.36 3.41
C GLY A 416 -9.78 -12.00 4.39
N ASN A 417 -10.75 -11.20 3.95
CA ASN A 417 -11.94 -10.86 4.72
C ASN A 417 -12.88 -12.06 4.91
N ASP A 418 -13.82 -11.93 5.84
CA ASP A 418 -14.95 -12.84 5.93
C ASP A 418 -16.11 -12.39 5.04
N PRO A 419 -16.82 -13.34 4.42
CA PRO A 419 -18.06 -13.05 3.69
C PRO A 419 -19.13 -12.44 4.59
N VAL A 420 -19.82 -11.44 4.06
CA VAL A 420 -21.06 -10.90 4.63
C VAL A 420 -22.10 -10.78 3.52
N SER A 421 -23.36 -10.49 3.86
CA SER A 421 -24.39 -10.30 2.83
C SER A 421 -24.06 -9.05 2.03
N ARG A 422 -23.95 -9.14 0.70
CA ARG A 422 -23.56 -8.01 -0.17
C ARG A 422 -24.38 -7.95 -1.44
N GLN A 423 -24.54 -6.74 -2.00
CA GLN A 423 -25.12 -6.53 -3.33
C GLN A 423 -24.27 -7.16 -4.45
N SER A 424 -24.90 -7.46 -5.58
CA SER A 424 -24.30 -8.02 -6.79
C SER A 424 -24.56 -7.13 -8.01
N ASN A 425 -25.49 -7.51 -8.88
CA ASN A 425 -26.03 -6.68 -9.96
C ASN A 425 -27.40 -6.17 -9.54
N LEU A 426 -27.47 -4.92 -9.06
CA LEU A 426 -28.72 -4.27 -8.70
C LEU A 426 -29.45 -3.82 -9.97
N ILE A 427 -30.68 -4.29 -10.17
CA ILE A 427 -31.49 -3.98 -11.34
C ILE A 427 -32.80 -3.36 -10.89
N VAL A 428 -33.16 -2.25 -11.54
CA VAL A 428 -34.42 -1.54 -11.35
C VAL A 428 -35.21 -1.60 -12.64
N GLU A 429 -36.47 -2.03 -12.55
CA GLU A 429 -37.40 -2.10 -13.68
C GLU A 429 -38.71 -1.41 -13.34
N THR A 430 -39.43 -0.97 -14.39
CA THR A 430 -40.80 -0.45 -14.27
C THR A 430 -41.73 -1.16 -15.26
N SER A 431 -42.92 -1.51 -14.81
CA SER A 431 -44.00 -2.01 -15.68
C SER A 431 -44.74 -0.90 -16.44
N LYS A 432 -44.47 0.37 -16.11
CA LYS A 432 -45.04 1.54 -16.77
C LYS A 432 -43.94 2.55 -17.16
N PRO A 433 -43.21 2.30 -18.25
CA PRO A 433 -42.13 3.18 -18.68
C PRO A 433 -42.66 4.43 -19.40
N TYR A 434 -41.91 5.53 -19.28
CA TYR A 434 -42.16 6.80 -19.98
C TYR A 434 -40.99 7.16 -20.90
N THR A 435 -41.22 7.99 -21.90
CA THR A 435 -40.12 8.54 -22.73
C THR A 435 -39.39 9.68 -22.01
N ASP A 436 -38.15 9.96 -22.39
CA ASP A 436 -37.38 11.09 -21.85
C ASP A 436 -38.12 12.43 -21.97
N ALA A 437 -38.84 12.64 -23.08
CA ALA A 437 -39.67 13.83 -23.28
C ALA A 437 -40.84 13.91 -22.29
N GLN A 438 -41.47 12.77 -21.97
CA GLN A 438 -42.54 12.69 -20.98
C GLN A 438 -42.01 12.95 -19.56
N LEU A 439 -40.87 12.34 -19.18
CA LEU A 439 -40.24 12.59 -17.89
C LEU A 439 -39.84 14.06 -17.74
N ARG A 440 -39.24 14.65 -18.78
CA ARG A 440 -38.90 16.08 -18.82
C ARG A 440 -40.13 16.96 -18.65
N LYS A 441 -41.25 16.61 -19.28
CA LYS A 441 -42.51 17.31 -19.09
C LYS A 441 -43.00 17.22 -17.64
N MET A 442 -42.92 16.04 -17.01
CA MET A 442 -43.25 15.87 -15.58
C MET A 442 -42.38 16.73 -14.68
N LEU A 443 -41.07 16.81 -14.95
CA LEU A 443 -40.14 17.69 -14.22
C LEU A 443 -40.56 19.16 -14.30
N ILE A 444 -40.88 19.64 -15.50
CA ILE A 444 -41.30 21.02 -15.72
C ILE A 444 -42.63 21.31 -15.03
N ASP A 445 -43.61 20.40 -15.18
CA ASP A 445 -44.95 20.57 -14.61
C ASP A 445 -44.89 20.56 -13.07
N GLU A 446 -44.09 19.68 -12.47
CA GLU A 446 -43.89 19.65 -11.01
C GLU A 446 -43.08 20.85 -10.50
N ALA A 447 -42.08 21.33 -11.25
CA ALA A 447 -41.34 22.53 -10.89
C ALA A 447 -42.25 23.77 -10.89
N LYS A 448 -43.15 23.89 -11.88
CA LYS A 448 -44.18 24.95 -11.92
C LYS A 448 -45.12 24.86 -10.72
N LYS A 449 -45.58 23.66 -10.40
CA LYS A 449 -46.45 23.39 -9.25
C LYS A 449 -45.79 23.74 -7.91
N GLN A 450 -44.48 23.52 -7.78
CA GLN A 450 -43.70 23.87 -6.59
C GLN A 450 -43.18 25.32 -6.60
N HIS A 451 -43.60 26.15 -7.57
CA HIS A 451 -43.13 27.53 -7.76
C HIS A 451 -41.59 27.63 -7.88
N LYS A 452 -40.97 26.65 -8.53
CA LYS A 452 -39.53 26.62 -8.80
C LYS A 452 -39.25 27.12 -10.22
N PRO A 453 -38.22 27.96 -10.42
CA PRO A 453 -37.84 28.43 -11.76
C PRO A 453 -37.25 27.31 -12.64
N TYR A 454 -36.79 26.23 -12.03
CA TYR A 454 -36.21 25.08 -12.71
C TYR A 454 -36.32 23.80 -11.85
N GLY A 455 -36.21 22.66 -12.51
CA GLY A 455 -35.88 21.36 -11.92
C GLY A 455 -34.44 20.96 -12.23
N TYR A 456 -33.91 19.91 -11.60
CA TYR A 456 -32.57 19.39 -11.91
C TYR A 456 -32.58 18.15 -12.80
N PHE A 457 -31.57 18.03 -13.65
CA PHE A 457 -31.23 16.80 -14.36
C PHE A 457 -29.80 16.37 -14.00
N PHE A 458 -29.68 15.25 -13.27
CA PHE A 458 -28.40 14.64 -12.90
C PHE A 458 -27.98 13.69 -14.01
N LYS A 459 -27.04 14.13 -14.84
CA LYS A 459 -26.59 13.38 -16.03
C LYS A 459 -25.53 12.36 -15.69
N THR A 460 -24.51 12.76 -14.92
CA THR A 460 -23.34 11.92 -14.64
C THR A 460 -22.96 11.99 -13.17
N VAL A 461 -22.59 10.84 -12.61
CA VAL A 461 -22.16 10.66 -11.21
C VAL A 461 -20.84 9.92 -11.14
N THR A 462 -20.07 10.12 -10.08
CA THR A 462 -18.81 9.37 -9.85
C THR A 462 -18.97 8.26 -8.83
N SER A 463 -19.70 8.52 -7.75
CA SER A 463 -19.75 7.69 -6.55
C SER A 463 -20.88 8.14 -5.63
N GLY A 464 -21.07 7.40 -4.53
CA GLY A 464 -21.88 7.79 -3.40
C GLY A 464 -21.39 7.13 -2.12
N PHE A 465 -22.02 7.46 -1.00
CA PHE A 465 -21.90 6.71 0.24
C PHE A 465 -23.19 6.78 1.03
N THR A 466 -23.39 5.83 1.95
CA THR A 466 -24.57 5.76 2.79
C THR A 466 -24.20 5.44 4.24
N LEU A 467 -24.83 6.14 5.18
CA LEU A 467 -24.74 5.91 6.61
C LEU A 467 -26.03 5.24 7.07
N THR A 468 -25.93 4.04 7.62
CA THR A 468 -27.08 3.18 7.91
C THR A 468 -27.70 3.40 9.30
N GLY A 469 -27.18 4.34 10.09
CA GLY A 469 -27.54 4.52 11.50
C GLY A 469 -26.71 3.65 12.47
N GLU A 470 -25.89 2.74 11.94
CA GLU A 470 -25.01 1.90 12.75
C GLU A 470 -23.98 2.75 13.52
N GLY A 471 -23.66 2.34 14.76
CA GLY A 471 -22.70 3.06 15.61
C GLY A 471 -23.15 4.45 16.07
N GLY A 472 -24.44 4.78 15.97
CA GLY A 472 -24.97 6.11 16.32
C GLY A 472 -24.81 7.15 15.21
N SER A 473 -24.44 6.72 13.99
CA SER A 473 -24.41 7.60 12.82
C SER A 473 -25.83 8.08 12.46
N LEU A 474 -25.92 9.19 11.74
CA LEU A 474 -27.20 9.62 11.16
C LEU A 474 -27.57 8.70 10.00
N ASN A 475 -28.87 8.44 9.82
CA ASN A 475 -29.35 7.66 8.67
C ASN A 475 -29.46 8.57 7.44
N SER A 476 -28.40 8.60 6.62
CA SER A 476 -28.31 9.49 5.47
C SER A 476 -27.59 8.84 4.29
N PHE A 477 -27.69 9.45 3.12
CA PHE A 477 -26.89 9.08 1.97
C PHE A 477 -26.35 10.34 1.28
N ASN A 478 -25.31 10.16 0.48
CA ASN A 478 -24.76 11.15 -0.42
C ASN A 478 -24.52 10.51 -1.79
N VAL A 479 -24.89 11.21 -2.85
CA VAL A 479 -24.48 10.90 -4.22
C VAL A 479 -23.69 12.09 -4.74
N THR A 480 -22.56 11.81 -5.41
CA THR A 480 -21.62 12.81 -5.94
C THR A 480 -21.79 12.95 -7.45
N PRO A 481 -22.67 13.86 -7.92
CA PRO A 481 -22.78 14.16 -9.33
C PRO A 481 -21.62 15.04 -9.82
N ILE A 482 -21.29 14.90 -11.10
CA ILE A 482 -20.24 15.68 -11.78
C ILE A 482 -20.77 16.45 -12.99
N GLU A 483 -21.97 16.11 -13.49
CA GLU A 483 -22.70 16.92 -14.46
C GLU A 483 -24.17 17.03 -14.09
N VAL A 484 -24.61 18.26 -13.83
CA VAL A 484 -25.98 18.58 -13.43
C VAL A 484 -26.49 19.75 -14.27
N TYR A 485 -27.73 19.66 -14.74
CA TYR A 485 -28.37 20.72 -15.54
C TYR A 485 -29.58 21.28 -14.84
N ARG A 486 -29.73 22.61 -14.83
CA ARG A 486 -31.01 23.27 -14.54
C ARG A 486 -31.88 23.19 -15.77
N VAL A 487 -33.04 22.57 -15.61
CA VAL A 487 -34.09 22.47 -16.63
C VAL A 487 -35.15 23.52 -16.31
N TYR A 488 -35.16 24.60 -17.09
CA TYR A 488 -36.01 25.76 -16.82
C TYR A 488 -37.46 25.55 -17.27
N VAL A 489 -38.39 26.08 -16.48
CA VAL A 489 -39.84 25.94 -16.73
C VAL A 489 -40.36 26.89 -17.81
N ASP A 490 -39.59 27.91 -18.16
CA ASP A 490 -39.92 28.95 -19.14
C ASP A 490 -39.43 28.62 -20.57
N GLY A 491 -38.79 27.45 -20.75
CA GLY A 491 -38.35 26.97 -22.06
C GLY A 491 -36.98 27.46 -22.52
N ARG A 492 -36.23 28.23 -21.71
CA ARG A 492 -34.83 28.55 -22.04
C ARG A 492 -33.96 27.29 -22.06
N LYS A 493 -32.80 27.38 -22.71
CA LYS A 493 -31.84 26.27 -22.81
C LYS A 493 -31.36 25.82 -21.43
N ASP A 494 -31.18 24.51 -21.27
CA ASP A 494 -30.63 23.93 -20.05
C ASP A 494 -29.27 24.52 -19.70
N GLU A 495 -29.09 24.86 -18.43
CA GLU A 495 -27.85 25.43 -17.91
C GLU A 495 -27.08 24.38 -17.12
N LEU A 496 -25.87 24.08 -17.57
CA LEU A 496 -24.93 23.23 -16.83
C LEU A 496 -24.49 23.96 -15.56
N VAL A 497 -24.53 23.26 -14.42
CA VAL A 497 -24.07 23.77 -13.13
C VAL A 497 -23.09 22.78 -12.49
N ARG A 498 -22.25 23.27 -11.57
CA ARG A 498 -21.28 22.46 -10.82
C ARG A 498 -21.38 22.67 -9.31
N GLY A 499 -20.66 21.84 -8.55
CA GLY A 499 -20.58 21.94 -7.10
C GLY A 499 -21.84 21.49 -6.37
N VAL A 500 -22.56 20.50 -6.93
CA VAL A 500 -23.77 19.91 -6.34
C VAL A 500 -23.41 18.60 -5.67
N ASP A 501 -23.84 18.40 -4.43
CA ASP A 501 -23.91 17.07 -3.82
C ASP A 501 -25.37 16.77 -3.44
N MET A 502 -25.85 15.56 -3.77
CA MET A 502 -27.21 15.15 -3.44
C MET A 502 -27.21 14.46 -2.08
N ILE A 503 -28.05 14.93 -1.17
CA ILE A 503 -28.13 14.42 0.19
C ILE A 503 -29.57 14.08 0.55
N GLY A 504 -29.75 13.29 1.60
CA GLY A 504 -31.07 13.10 2.20
C GLY A 504 -31.13 11.86 3.08
N THR A 505 -32.34 11.55 3.53
CA THR A 505 -32.66 10.29 4.20
C THR A 505 -33.34 9.32 3.22
N PRO A 506 -33.00 8.03 3.23
CA PRO A 506 -33.56 7.07 2.28
C PRO A 506 -35.09 7.00 2.29
N LEU A 507 -35.71 6.92 3.47
CA LEU A 507 -37.18 6.82 3.61
C LEU A 507 -37.91 8.04 3.01
N SER A 508 -37.39 9.24 3.22
CA SER A 508 -37.93 10.44 2.60
C SER A 508 -37.84 10.38 1.07
N MET A 509 -36.71 9.92 0.55
CA MET A 509 -36.49 9.87 -0.90
C MET A 509 -37.33 8.82 -1.61
N PHE A 510 -37.55 7.65 -1.02
CA PHE A 510 -38.42 6.62 -1.60
C PHE A 510 -39.83 7.14 -1.89
N SER A 511 -40.39 7.93 -0.96
CA SER A 511 -41.74 8.50 -1.11
C SER A 511 -41.87 9.50 -2.26
N ASN A 512 -40.75 9.99 -2.80
CA ASN A 512 -40.72 10.99 -3.87
C ASN A 512 -40.42 10.39 -5.26
N ILE A 513 -40.08 9.10 -5.37
CA ILE A 513 -39.89 8.45 -6.67
C ILE A 513 -41.26 8.24 -7.32
N ALA A 514 -41.49 8.82 -8.49
CA ALA A 514 -42.83 8.87 -9.09
C ALA A 514 -42.94 8.14 -10.43
N ALA A 515 -41.90 8.20 -11.28
CA ALA A 515 -41.93 7.61 -12.61
C ALA A 515 -40.52 7.17 -13.08
N ALA A 516 -40.49 6.28 -14.06
CA ALA A 516 -39.26 5.75 -14.65
C ALA A 516 -39.34 5.69 -16.18
N GLY A 517 -38.18 5.78 -16.82
CA GLY A 517 -38.01 5.80 -18.27
C GLY A 517 -38.10 4.42 -18.92
N ASN A 518 -38.02 4.40 -20.24
CA ASN A 518 -38.04 3.18 -21.07
C ASN A 518 -36.64 2.65 -21.44
N SER A 519 -35.56 3.38 -21.11
CA SER A 519 -34.19 2.98 -21.42
C SER A 519 -33.38 2.71 -20.15
N ILE A 520 -32.84 1.49 -20.05
CA ILE A 520 -31.92 1.09 -18.99
C ILE A 520 -30.51 1.53 -19.33
N SER A 521 -29.75 1.98 -18.33
CA SER A 521 -28.30 2.16 -18.45
C SER A 521 -27.62 1.66 -17.19
N THR A 522 -26.35 1.28 -17.32
CA THR A 522 -25.60 0.61 -16.26
C THR A 522 -24.49 1.52 -15.74
N PHE A 523 -24.39 1.61 -14.41
CA PHE A 523 -23.20 2.07 -13.72
C PHE A 523 -22.38 0.86 -13.26
N THR A 524 -21.09 0.86 -13.54
CA THR A 524 -20.15 -0.18 -13.10
C THR A 524 -19.23 0.37 -12.03
N GLY A 525 -19.10 -0.36 -10.91
CA GLY A 525 -18.30 0.11 -9.80
C GLY A 525 -17.84 -1.01 -8.87
N VAL A 526 -17.36 -0.59 -7.71
CA VAL A 526 -17.01 -1.44 -6.57
C VAL A 526 -17.73 -0.89 -5.34
N CYS A 527 -18.25 -1.77 -4.50
CA CYS A 527 -18.97 -1.42 -3.28
C CYS A 527 -18.10 -1.77 -2.07
N GLY A 528 -17.88 -0.82 -1.15
CA GLY A 528 -17.03 -1.01 0.02
C GLY A 528 -17.83 -1.30 1.29
N ALA A 529 -17.56 -2.44 1.94
CA ALA A 529 -18.09 -2.76 3.27
C ALA A 529 -17.02 -3.44 4.14
N GLU A 530 -17.40 -4.00 5.29
CA GLU A 530 -16.53 -4.77 6.19
C GLU A 530 -15.93 -6.02 5.54
N SER A 531 -16.54 -6.53 4.46
CA SER A 531 -15.99 -7.64 3.67
C SER A 531 -15.05 -7.20 2.53
N GLY A 532 -14.76 -5.90 2.42
CA GLY A 532 -13.91 -5.32 1.38
C GLY A 532 -14.69 -4.71 0.20
N TRP A 533 -13.96 -4.41 -0.87
CA TRP A 533 -14.46 -3.73 -2.08
C TRP A 533 -14.91 -4.70 -3.17
N VAL A 534 -16.13 -5.23 -3.06
CA VAL A 534 -16.65 -6.22 -4.02
C VAL A 534 -17.11 -5.57 -5.33
N PRO A 535 -16.89 -6.21 -6.49
CA PRO A 535 -17.36 -5.68 -7.77
C PRO A 535 -18.90 -5.72 -7.85
N VAL A 536 -19.51 -4.63 -8.31
CA VAL A 536 -20.97 -4.47 -8.43
C VAL A 536 -21.34 -3.72 -9.71
N SER A 537 -22.58 -3.92 -10.16
CA SER A 537 -23.20 -3.08 -11.18
C SER A 537 -24.57 -2.63 -10.70
N ALA A 538 -24.98 -1.43 -11.13
CA ALA A 538 -26.31 -0.91 -10.90
C ALA A 538 -26.92 -0.49 -12.24
N SER A 539 -27.95 -1.21 -12.67
CA SER A 539 -28.68 -0.96 -13.92
C SER A 539 -30.05 -0.40 -13.59
N SER A 540 -30.34 0.80 -14.08
CA SER A 540 -31.59 1.50 -13.77
C SER A 540 -32.06 2.32 -14.97
N PRO A 541 -33.39 2.52 -15.15
CA PRO A 541 -33.87 3.52 -16.06
C PRO A 541 -33.61 4.93 -15.53
N MET A 542 -33.79 5.93 -16.39
CA MET A 542 -33.97 7.30 -15.94
C MET A 542 -35.15 7.35 -14.95
N ILE A 543 -35.04 8.07 -13.84
CA ILE A 543 -36.15 8.25 -12.89
C ILE A 543 -36.51 9.71 -12.71
N PHE A 544 -37.80 9.95 -12.45
CA PHE A 544 -38.33 11.23 -12.00
C PHE A 544 -38.65 11.17 -10.51
N VAL A 545 -38.09 12.13 -9.77
CA VAL A 545 -38.26 12.29 -8.33
C VAL A 545 -38.89 13.66 -8.07
N SER A 546 -40.04 13.70 -7.40
CA SER A 546 -40.80 14.93 -7.16
C SER A 546 -40.08 15.91 -6.23
N LYS A 547 -39.20 15.42 -5.36
CA LYS A 547 -38.43 16.24 -4.43
C LYS A 547 -37.09 15.58 -4.09
N ILE A 548 -36.02 16.34 -4.27
CA ILE A 548 -34.66 16.02 -3.81
C ILE A 548 -34.13 17.16 -2.95
N GLU A 549 -33.02 16.89 -2.27
CA GLU A 549 -32.25 17.89 -1.54
C GLU A 549 -30.80 17.88 -2.04
N THR A 550 -30.25 19.07 -2.27
CA THR A 550 -28.84 19.24 -2.62
C THR A 550 -28.16 20.22 -1.68
N GLN A 551 -26.88 19.99 -1.45
CA GLN A 551 -26.00 20.93 -0.78
C GLN A 551 -24.88 21.36 -1.73
N ARG A 552 -24.28 22.50 -1.40
CA ARG A 552 -23.09 22.97 -2.10
C ARG A 552 -21.90 22.09 -1.71
N ARG A 553 -21.15 21.62 -2.70
CA ARG A 553 -19.88 20.95 -2.48
C ARG A 553 -18.93 21.89 -1.73
N GLN A 554 -18.22 21.37 -0.73
CA GLN A 554 -17.25 22.14 0.03
C GLN A 554 -16.25 22.80 -0.93
N LYS A 555 -15.99 24.10 -0.72
CA LYS A 555 -15.03 24.84 -1.53
C LYS A 555 -13.62 24.28 -1.26
N GLU A 556 -12.89 23.96 -2.31
CA GLU A 556 -11.45 23.72 -2.21
C GLU A 556 -10.75 25.08 -2.03
N ASP A 557 -9.89 25.22 -1.03
CA ASP A 557 -9.17 26.49 -0.75
C ASP A 557 -8.05 26.80 -1.76
N GLN A 558 -8.01 26.11 -2.90
CA GLN A 558 -6.97 26.29 -3.91
C GLN A 558 -7.32 27.44 -4.85
N GLN A 559 -6.49 28.49 -4.90
CA GLN A 559 -6.60 29.51 -5.95
C GLN A 559 -6.15 28.96 -7.31
N ALA A 560 -6.71 29.49 -8.40
CA ALA A 560 -6.26 29.21 -9.77
C ALA A 560 -4.74 29.41 -9.94
N ARG A 561 -4.15 28.71 -10.90
CA ARG A 561 -2.70 28.77 -11.17
C ARG A 561 -2.31 30.16 -11.68
N ILE A 562 -1.17 30.67 -11.22
CA ILE A 562 -0.63 31.99 -11.58
C ILE A 562 -0.17 32.02 -13.03
N LEU A 563 0.51 30.96 -13.46
CA LEU A 563 0.98 30.79 -14.84
C LEU A 563 0.08 29.80 -15.59
N PRO A 564 -0.17 30.00 -16.89
CA PRO A 564 -0.77 28.96 -17.73
C PRO A 564 0.16 27.75 -17.85
N ALA A 565 -0.40 26.62 -18.30
CA ALA A 565 0.38 25.42 -18.62
C ALA A 565 1.53 25.76 -19.59
N PRO A 566 2.72 25.14 -19.43
CA PRO A 566 3.83 25.37 -20.35
C PRO A 566 3.44 24.99 -21.79
N GLU A 567 3.92 25.77 -22.76
CA GLU A 567 3.71 25.45 -24.17
C GLU A 567 4.36 24.12 -24.51
N LEU A 568 3.61 23.24 -25.20
CA LEU A 568 4.15 21.99 -25.71
C LEU A 568 5.19 22.32 -26.76
N LYS A 569 6.40 21.78 -26.61
CA LYS A 569 7.38 21.89 -27.70
C LYS A 569 7.11 20.90 -28.82
N ASN A 570 6.07 20.05 -28.71
CA ASN A 570 5.75 18.94 -29.63
C ASN A 570 7.05 18.37 -30.16
N THR A 571 7.98 18.07 -29.25
CA THR A 571 9.28 17.64 -29.72
C THR A 571 9.03 16.34 -30.46
N GLU A 572 9.24 16.36 -31.77
CA GLU A 572 9.55 15.19 -32.57
C GLU A 572 10.90 14.63 -32.05
N VAL A 573 11.00 14.31 -30.76
CA VAL A 573 11.85 13.22 -30.36
C VAL A 573 11.11 12.04 -30.93
N LYS A 574 11.46 11.68 -32.18
CA LYS A 574 11.27 10.32 -32.68
C LYS A 574 11.56 9.43 -31.48
N VAL A 575 10.57 8.68 -31.01
CA VAL A 575 10.81 7.58 -30.08
C VAL A 575 12.08 6.94 -30.62
N ALA A 576 13.19 7.06 -29.88
CA ALA A 576 14.46 6.59 -30.39
C ALA A 576 14.19 5.18 -30.87
N GLU A 577 14.56 4.85 -32.12
CA GLU A 577 14.40 3.47 -32.61
C GLU A 577 14.85 2.54 -31.49
N PRO A 578 14.06 1.51 -31.13
CA PRO A 578 14.31 0.68 -29.96
C PRO A 578 15.79 0.31 -29.90
N THR A 579 16.54 1.04 -29.10
CA THR A 579 17.97 0.87 -29.02
C THR A 579 18.20 -0.13 -27.92
N THR A 580 18.84 -1.24 -28.26
CA THR A 580 19.33 -2.20 -27.26
C THR A 580 20.48 -1.62 -26.44
N ASP A 581 21.02 -0.46 -26.84
CA ASP A 581 22.05 0.26 -26.09
C ASP A 581 21.42 1.11 -24.97
N VAL A 582 21.32 0.47 -23.81
CA VAL A 582 20.85 1.05 -22.55
C VAL A 582 21.66 2.30 -22.14
N LYS A 583 22.96 2.36 -22.48
CA LYS A 583 23.81 3.51 -22.12
C LYS A 583 23.45 4.73 -22.97
N ALA A 584 23.25 4.52 -24.28
CA ALA A 584 22.83 5.58 -25.19
C ALA A 584 21.44 6.14 -24.84
N LYS A 585 20.47 5.27 -24.54
CA LYS A 585 19.12 5.70 -24.08
C LYS A 585 19.23 6.56 -22.81
N ARG A 586 19.98 6.09 -21.81
CA ARG A 586 20.14 6.79 -20.53
C ARG A 586 20.80 8.17 -20.67
N ALA A 587 21.78 8.32 -21.55
CA ALA A 587 22.39 9.62 -21.83
C ALA A 587 21.41 10.60 -22.51
N ALA A 588 20.55 10.10 -23.41
CA ALA A 588 19.49 10.90 -24.02
C ALA A 588 18.42 11.32 -22.98
N ASP A 589 18.03 10.40 -22.10
CA ASP A 589 17.13 10.66 -20.98
C ASP A 589 17.68 11.76 -20.07
N ASP A 590 18.95 11.67 -19.66
CA ASP A 590 19.61 12.66 -18.81
C ASP A 590 19.56 14.07 -19.42
N LYS A 591 19.87 14.18 -20.71
CA LYS A 591 19.83 15.45 -21.46
C LYS A 591 18.42 16.03 -21.47
N THR A 592 17.42 15.18 -21.67
CA THR A 592 16.01 15.58 -21.76
C THR A 592 15.48 16.06 -20.40
N ILE A 593 15.80 15.34 -19.32
CA ILE A 593 15.43 15.70 -17.95
C ILE A 593 16.01 17.06 -17.57
N PHE A 594 17.31 17.25 -17.74
CA PHE A 594 17.95 18.53 -17.39
C PHE A 594 17.47 19.70 -18.25
N ALA A 595 17.17 19.47 -19.54
CA ALA A 595 16.60 20.50 -20.40
C ALA A 595 15.20 20.92 -19.93
N ALA A 596 14.34 19.96 -19.57
CA ALA A 596 13.01 20.23 -19.03
C ALA A 596 13.09 20.99 -17.69
N MET A 597 13.95 20.53 -16.77
CA MET A 597 14.19 21.19 -15.48
C MET A 597 14.67 22.62 -15.68
N ALA A 598 15.65 22.86 -16.57
CA ALA A 598 16.21 24.18 -16.80
C ALA A 598 15.19 25.18 -17.37
N ASP A 599 14.42 24.77 -18.37
CA ASP A 599 13.41 25.63 -19.00
C ASP A 599 12.29 26.01 -18.01
N GLU A 600 11.83 25.06 -17.18
CA GLU A 600 10.81 25.36 -16.17
C GLU A 600 11.35 26.13 -14.96
N LEU A 601 12.64 25.94 -14.61
CA LEU A 601 13.31 26.70 -13.55
C LEU A 601 13.39 28.18 -13.94
N GLN A 602 13.84 28.45 -15.17
CA GLN A 602 13.91 29.81 -15.72
C GLN A 602 12.52 30.46 -15.76
N ARG A 603 11.50 29.73 -16.23
CA ARG A 603 10.12 30.25 -16.30
C ARG A 603 9.57 30.58 -14.90
N THR A 604 9.81 29.71 -13.93
CA THR A 604 9.38 29.87 -12.54
C THR A 604 10.02 31.12 -11.93
N GLN A 605 11.35 31.27 -12.00
CA GLN A 605 12.04 32.43 -11.43
C GLN A 605 11.58 33.77 -12.06
N GLN A 606 11.33 33.79 -13.36
CA GLN A 606 11.03 35.03 -14.08
C GLN A 606 9.57 35.47 -13.96
N LYS A 607 8.63 34.52 -13.95
CA LYS A 607 7.21 34.80 -14.18
C LYS A 607 6.28 34.37 -13.03
N LEU A 608 6.69 33.46 -12.14
CA LEU A 608 5.82 32.96 -11.08
C LEU A 608 5.82 33.88 -9.86
N PHE A 609 4.96 34.89 -9.88
CA PHE A 609 4.69 35.74 -8.72
C PHE A 609 3.33 36.45 -8.86
N TYR A 610 2.71 36.78 -7.73
CA TYR A 610 1.58 37.70 -7.73
C TYR A 610 2.06 39.14 -7.82
N PRO A 611 1.33 40.05 -8.50
CA PRO A 611 1.61 41.48 -8.42
C PRO A 611 1.71 41.93 -6.96
N ASN A 612 2.76 42.68 -6.62
CA ASN A 612 3.09 43.17 -5.27
C ASN A 612 3.57 42.12 -4.25
N TYR A 613 3.81 40.87 -4.66
CA TYR A 613 4.41 39.84 -3.81
C TYR A 613 5.85 39.52 -4.22
N PRO A 614 6.72 39.05 -3.30
CA PRO A 614 8.11 38.75 -3.61
C PRO A 614 8.24 37.62 -4.63
N LYS A 615 9.31 37.68 -5.43
CA LYS A 615 9.72 36.59 -6.32
C LYS A 615 10.47 35.52 -5.53
N ALA A 616 10.46 34.29 -6.04
CA ALA A 616 11.35 33.25 -5.54
C ALA A 616 12.81 33.64 -5.78
N PHE A 617 13.61 33.67 -4.72
CA PHE A 617 15.05 33.89 -4.83
C PHE A 617 15.80 32.57 -5.04
N TYR A 618 15.25 31.47 -4.53
CA TYR A 618 15.82 30.14 -4.61
C TYR A 618 14.77 29.11 -5.03
N VAL A 619 15.11 28.29 -6.03
CA VAL A 619 14.29 27.16 -6.51
C VAL A 619 15.20 25.95 -6.70
N ASP A 620 14.78 24.79 -6.20
CA ASP A 620 15.54 23.53 -6.26
C ASP A 620 14.63 22.43 -6.77
N TYR A 621 14.96 21.88 -7.93
CA TYR A 621 14.28 20.75 -8.52
C TYR A 621 15.10 19.49 -8.29
N ASN A 622 14.45 18.51 -7.69
CA ASN A 622 14.96 17.16 -7.53
C ASN A 622 14.08 16.18 -8.30
N MET A 623 14.67 15.21 -8.97
CA MET A 623 13.97 14.12 -9.64
C MET A 623 14.72 12.81 -9.39
N ALA A 624 14.00 11.73 -9.06
CA ALA A 624 14.55 10.39 -9.00
C ALA A 624 13.81 9.48 -9.97
N ARG A 625 14.56 8.59 -10.61
CA ARG A 625 14.05 7.47 -11.41
C ARG A 625 14.52 6.19 -10.74
N SER A 626 13.62 5.54 -10.03
CA SER A 626 13.90 4.37 -9.20
C SER A 626 13.25 3.12 -9.78
N GLN A 627 14.06 2.09 -9.98
CA GLN A 627 13.64 0.76 -10.39
C GLN A 627 13.86 -0.20 -9.22
N GLU A 628 12.78 -0.86 -8.81
CA GLU A 628 12.80 -1.81 -7.69
C GLU A 628 12.43 -3.22 -8.14
N PHE A 629 12.99 -4.19 -7.43
CA PHE A 629 12.72 -5.60 -7.61
C PHE A 629 12.66 -6.28 -6.24
N GLU A 630 11.57 -7.00 -5.98
CA GLU A 630 11.39 -7.77 -4.75
C GLU A 630 11.14 -9.23 -5.11
N VAL A 631 11.90 -10.13 -4.50
CA VAL A 631 11.61 -11.56 -4.52
C VAL A 631 11.61 -12.14 -3.12
N MET A 632 10.49 -12.78 -2.78
CA MET A 632 10.30 -13.53 -1.55
C MET A 632 10.13 -15.00 -1.88
N ALA A 633 10.98 -15.84 -1.30
CA ALA A 633 10.92 -17.30 -1.45
C ALA A 633 10.83 -17.98 -0.08
N SER A 634 10.07 -19.06 0.02
CA SER A 634 9.92 -19.87 1.22
C SER A 634 10.06 -21.35 0.87
N LEU A 635 10.97 -22.05 1.56
CA LEU A 635 11.23 -23.49 1.40
C LEU A 635 11.41 -23.93 -0.06
N GLY A 636 12.06 -23.10 -0.89
CA GLY A 636 12.31 -23.37 -2.30
C GLY A 636 11.18 -22.95 -3.26
N GLY A 637 10.12 -22.33 -2.76
CA GLY A 637 9.00 -21.82 -3.57
C GLY A 637 8.95 -20.30 -3.58
N ILE A 638 8.85 -19.70 -4.78
CA ILE A 638 8.65 -18.26 -4.94
C ILE A 638 7.22 -17.91 -4.52
N VAL A 639 7.11 -17.13 -3.45
CA VAL A 639 5.84 -16.61 -2.90
C VAL A 639 5.46 -15.32 -3.61
N LYS A 640 6.46 -14.46 -3.84
CA LYS A 640 6.31 -13.18 -4.54
C LYS A 640 7.56 -12.95 -5.38
N ALA A 641 7.38 -12.56 -6.63
CA ALA A 641 8.43 -12.01 -7.47
C ALA A 641 7.81 -10.86 -8.25
N GLN A 642 8.24 -9.64 -7.96
CA GLN A 642 7.67 -8.44 -8.54
C GLN A 642 8.79 -7.51 -9.00
N LYS A 643 8.76 -7.21 -10.30
CA LYS A 643 9.54 -6.13 -10.89
C LYS A 643 8.61 -4.93 -11.03
N ASN A 644 8.80 -3.93 -10.18
CA ASN A 644 7.99 -2.72 -10.24
C ASN A 644 8.31 -1.96 -11.54
N PRO A 645 7.39 -1.18 -12.12
CA PRO A 645 7.78 -0.24 -13.18
C PRO A 645 8.78 0.80 -12.64
N VAL A 646 9.51 1.48 -13.53
CA VAL A 646 10.34 2.63 -13.12
C VAL A 646 9.43 3.69 -12.50
N ILE A 647 9.65 3.97 -11.23
CA ILE A 647 8.96 5.03 -10.51
C ILE A 647 9.79 6.31 -10.69
N ALA A 648 9.20 7.29 -11.36
CA ALA A 648 9.79 8.61 -11.50
C ALA A 648 9.07 9.58 -10.56
N MET A 649 9.80 10.16 -9.61
CA MET A 649 9.26 11.11 -8.64
C MET A 649 10.15 12.34 -8.54
N GLY A 650 9.62 13.41 -7.97
CA GLY A 650 10.34 14.65 -7.79
C GLY A 650 9.98 15.37 -6.52
N GLY A 651 10.79 16.37 -6.21
CA GLY A 651 10.58 17.29 -5.11
C GLY A 651 11.01 18.67 -5.57
N ILE A 652 10.15 19.67 -5.34
CA ILE A 652 10.53 21.07 -5.50
C ILE A 652 10.64 21.75 -4.14
N SER A 653 11.74 22.45 -3.91
CA SER A 653 11.83 23.44 -2.83
C SER A 653 11.90 24.83 -3.46
N LEU A 654 11.06 25.76 -3.00
CA LEU A 654 11.00 27.14 -3.48
C LEU A 654 10.99 28.07 -2.28
N LYS A 655 11.92 29.03 -2.24
CA LYS A 655 12.09 29.96 -1.11
C LYS A 655 11.94 31.41 -1.53
N LEU A 656 11.30 32.17 -0.65
CA LEU A 656 11.19 33.63 -0.71
C LEU A 656 12.14 34.26 0.33
N GLY A 657 12.43 35.55 0.17
CA GLY A 657 13.37 36.28 1.03
C GLY A 657 14.80 36.20 0.50
N ASP A 658 15.74 35.85 1.38
CA ASP A 658 17.17 35.74 1.08
C ASP A 658 17.83 34.62 1.92
N TYR A 659 19.14 34.45 1.79
CA TYR A 659 19.91 33.45 2.56
C TYR A 659 19.85 33.67 4.08
N GLN A 660 19.68 34.92 4.54
CA GLN A 660 19.60 35.23 5.95
C GLN A 660 18.24 34.87 6.54
N ASN A 661 17.17 35.14 5.79
CA ASN A 661 15.77 34.96 6.20
C ASN A 661 14.97 34.35 5.06
N THR A 662 14.95 33.02 5.01
CA THR A 662 14.14 32.29 4.02
C THR A 662 12.68 32.23 4.44
N SER A 663 11.76 31.88 3.53
CA SER A 663 10.35 31.61 3.87
C SER A 663 10.12 30.38 4.76
N ASP A 664 11.10 29.50 4.91
CA ASP A 664 10.92 28.20 5.56
C ASP A 664 10.84 28.31 7.09
N MET A 665 9.90 27.58 7.69
CA MET A 665 9.87 27.35 9.15
C MET A 665 10.86 26.28 9.59
N LYS A 666 11.04 25.25 8.76
CA LYS A 666 11.96 24.13 8.96
C LYS A 666 12.71 23.88 7.65
N PRO A 667 14.01 23.56 7.68
CA PRO A 667 14.72 23.15 6.47
C PRO A 667 14.08 21.92 5.82
N GLY A 668 14.26 21.80 4.51
CA GLY A 668 13.76 20.64 3.76
C GLY A 668 12.25 20.67 3.48
N GLN A 669 11.61 21.84 3.46
CA GLN A 669 10.23 21.97 2.94
C GLN A 669 10.22 21.86 1.41
N PHE A 670 9.36 20.98 0.88
CA PHE A 670 9.19 20.76 -0.55
C PHE A 670 7.75 20.36 -0.90
N ALA A 671 7.40 20.44 -2.18
CA ALA A 671 6.21 19.79 -2.75
C ALA A 671 6.62 18.54 -3.55
N ASN A 672 5.90 17.45 -3.33
CA ASN A 672 6.12 16.17 -4.00
C ASN A 672 5.57 16.16 -5.43
N LEU A 673 6.21 15.39 -6.30
CA LEU A 673 5.87 15.22 -7.70
C LEU A 673 5.96 13.78 -8.14
N TYR A 674 5.09 13.39 -9.08
CA TYR A 674 5.17 12.12 -9.78
C TYR A 674 5.25 12.39 -11.27
N PHE A 675 6.23 11.79 -11.93
CA PHE A 675 6.45 11.89 -13.36
C PHE A 675 6.04 10.59 -14.04
N SER A 676 5.92 10.61 -15.36
CA SER A 676 5.80 9.39 -16.13
C SER A 676 7.04 8.48 -16.00
N SER A 677 6.85 7.17 -16.12
CA SER A 677 7.95 6.20 -16.08
C SER A 677 8.91 6.38 -17.26
N GLU A 678 8.42 6.72 -18.45
CA GLU A 678 9.29 7.14 -19.58
C GLU A 678 9.59 8.63 -19.49
N VAL A 679 10.77 9.02 -20.02
CA VAL A 679 11.22 10.41 -20.05
C VAL A 679 10.51 11.16 -21.18
N ASP A 680 9.69 12.14 -20.82
CA ASP A 680 9.00 13.04 -21.74
C ASP A 680 9.23 14.48 -21.27
N TYR A 681 9.78 15.31 -22.16
CA TYR A 681 10.15 16.70 -21.85
C TYR A 681 8.94 17.54 -21.41
N ASP A 682 7.81 17.42 -22.12
CA ASP A 682 6.62 18.24 -21.87
C ASP A 682 5.93 17.79 -20.57
N ASN A 683 5.91 16.48 -20.28
CA ASN A 683 5.41 15.92 -19.04
C ASN A 683 6.19 16.44 -17.83
N ILE A 684 7.52 16.35 -17.87
CA ILE A 684 8.39 16.82 -16.78
C ILE A 684 8.14 18.30 -16.50
N ARG A 685 8.10 19.14 -17.54
CA ARG A 685 7.83 20.58 -17.37
C ARG A 685 6.44 20.87 -16.81
N ARG A 686 5.43 20.11 -17.24
CA ARG A 686 4.06 20.28 -16.76
C ARG A 686 3.93 19.89 -15.29
N GLU A 687 4.55 18.80 -14.86
CA GLU A 687 4.55 18.43 -13.44
C GLU A 687 5.30 19.47 -12.60
N LEU A 688 6.52 19.87 -13.00
CA LEU A 688 7.29 20.91 -12.32
C LEU A 688 6.51 22.23 -12.21
N TRP A 689 5.83 22.67 -13.27
CA TRP A 689 4.98 23.86 -13.25
C TRP A 689 3.90 23.78 -12.16
N LYS A 690 3.17 22.66 -12.10
CA LYS A 690 2.08 22.48 -11.14
C LYS A 690 2.60 22.54 -9.71
N ALA A 691 3.77 21.95 -9.46
CA ALA A 691 4.47 21.95 -8.19
C ALA A 691 4.97 23.34 -7.80
N SER A 692 5.59 24.05 -8.74
CA SER A 692 6.12 25.39 -8.54
C SER A 692 5.04 26.36 -8.09
N ASP A 693 3.87 26.35 -8.74
CA ASP A 693 2.73 27.18 -8.36
C ASP A 693 2.24 26.90 -6.93
N MET A 694 2.10 25.61 -6.59
CA MET A 694 1.72 25.17 -5.24
C MET A 694 2.75 25.61 -4.20
N MET A 695 4.04 25.38 -4.47
CA MET A 695 5.11 25.68 -3.54
C MET A 695 5.32 27.18 -3.36
N TYR A 696 5.12 27.99 -4.40
CA TYR A 696 5.14 29.46 -4.28
C TYR A 696 4.05 29.97 -3.33
N LYS A 697 2.81 29.50 -3.50
CA LYS A 697 1.68 29.85 -2.61
C LYS A 697 1.93 29.38 -1.17
N TYR A 698 2.47 28.18 -1.00
CA TYR A 698 2.88 27.67 0.31
C TYR A 698 3.95 28.57 0.95
N SER A 699 4.99 28.94 0.19
CA SER A 699 6.09 29.76 0.71
C SER A 699 5.66 31.18 1.06
N LEU A 700 4.66 31.75 0.39
CA LEU A 700 4.03 33.01 0.81
C LEU A 700 3.41 32.91 2.20
N ASN A 701 2.60 31.85 2.42
CA ASN A 701 1.97 31.62 3.72
C ASN A 701 3.01 31.31 4.81
N SER A 702 4.01 30.48 4.49
CA SER A 702 5.10 30.15 5.42
C SER A 702 5.93 31.38 5.78
N GLN A 703 6.21 32.28 4.83
CA GLN A 703 6.92 33.53 5.10
C GLN A 703 6.13 34.43 6.06
N ALA A 704 4.84 34.63 5.81
CA ALA A 704 3.98 35.42 6.69
C ALA A 704 3.88 34.81 8.10
N TYR A 705 3.71 33.50 8.18
CA TYR A 705 3.69 32.77 9.46
C TYR A 705 5.01 32.90 10.21
N LYS A 706 6.15 32.74 9.52
CA LYS A 706 7.49 32.88 10.09
C LYS A 706 7.74 34.29 10.61
N GLN A 707 7.33 35.32 9.87
CA GLN A 707 7.45 36.71 10.32
C GLN A 707 6.66 36.95 11.62
N ASN A 708 5.40 36.50 11.68
CA ASN A 708 4.58 36.58 12.89
C ASN A 708 5.19 35.77 14.06
N TYR A 709 5.73 34.58 13.77
CA TYR A 709 6.38 33.75 14.78
C TYR A 709 7.61 34.45 15.36
N MET A 710 8.50 35.00 14.52
CA MET A 710 9.72 35.68 14.95
C MET A 710 9.46 37.01 15.67
N GLN A 711 8.33 37.68 15.38
CA GLN A 711 7.89 38.85 16.14
C GLN A 711 7.49 38.48 17.58
N ASN A 712 6.80 37.36 17.75
CA ASN A 712 6.36 36.89 19.06
C ASN A 712 7.45 36.09 19.81
N ASN A 713 8.42 35.52 19.08
CA ASN A 713 9.50 34.70 19.61
C ASN A 713 10.84 35.15 18.99
N PRO A 714 11.44 36.24 19.50
CA PRO A 714 12.73 36.72 19.02
C PRO A 714 13.82 35.65 19.14
N ARG A 715 14.75 35.61 18.17
CA ARG A 715 15.88 34.68 18.22
C ARG A 715 16.77 34.96 19.43
N PRO A 716 17.26 33.91 20.13
CA PRO A 716 18.33 34.05 21.12
C PRO A 716 19.56 34.77 20.52
N GLU A 717 20.36 35.43 21.37
CA GLU A 717 21.51 36.22 20.91
C GLU A 717 22.53 35.37 20.14
N GLU A 718 22.75 34.13 20.58
CA GLU A 718 23.70 33.20 19.96
C GLU A 718 23.25 32.70 18.58
N GLU A 719 21.95 32.82 18.27
CA GLU A 719 21.34 32.45 16.99
C GLU A 719 21.27 33.63 16.02
N LYS A 720 21.55 34.85 16.50
CA LYS A 720 21.60 36.04 15.64
C LYS A 720 22.81 35.97 14.72
N GLY A 721 22.61 36.40 13.48
CA GLY A 721 23.65 36.36 12.45
C GLY A 721 23.85 35.01 11.77
N ILE A 722 23.30 33.90 12.30
CA ILE A 722 23.32 32.60 11.60
C ILE A 722 22.29 32.65 10.45
N PRO A 723 22.73 32.54 9.17
CA PRO A 723 21.81 32.56 8.04
C PRO A 723 20.94 31.31 8.05
N ASP A 724 19.75 31.39 7.49
CA ASP A 724 18.86 30.24 7.38
C ASP A 724 19.38 29.22 6.36
N MET A 725 20.19 29.65 5.39
CA MET A 725 20.76 28.81 4.35
C MET A 725 22.09 29.37 3.85
N LEU A 726 23.07 28.49 3.58
CA LEU A 726 24.33 28.87 2.95
C LEU A 726 24.19 28.97 1.42
N ALA A 727 24.87 29.95 0.82
CA ALA A 727 25.00 30.07 -0.63
C ALA A 727 26.08 29.14 -1.17
N MET A 728 25.81 28.45 -2.28
CA MET A 728 26.73 27.50 -2.91
C MET A 728 27.28 28.01 -4.24
N LYS A 729 28.51 27.62 -4.56
CA LYS A 729 29.12 27.95 -5.86
C LYS A 729 28.54 27.06 -6.97
N PRO A 730 28.20 27.61 -8.15
CA PRO A 730 27.73 26.82 -9.28
C PRO A 730 28.70 25.69 -9.61
N ASN A 731 28.17 24.49 -9.86
CA ASN A 731 28.98 23.34 -10.25
C ASN A 731 28.14 22.28 -10.97
N VAL A 732 28.80 21.44 -11.77
CA VAL A 732 28.16 20.45 -12.64
C VAL A 732 28.87 19.10 -12.47
N ASN A 733 28.17 18.11 -11.91
CA ASN A 733 28.62 16.71 -11.88
C ASN A 733 27.49 15.82 -12.42
N VAL A 734 27.56 15.45 -13.69
CA VAL A 734 26.54 14.62 -14.35
C VAL A 734 27.03 13.22 -14.74
N ASP A 735 28.34 12.96 -14.62
CA ASP A 735 28.99 11.70 -14.98
C ASP A 735 28.99 10.69 -13.82
N ALA A 736 27.79 10.36 -13.30
CA ALA A 736 27.68 9.31 -12.30
C ALA A 736 27.91 7.94 -12.98
N GLN A 737 29.00 7.25 -12.62
CA GLN A 737 29.33 5.93 -13.15
C GLN A 737 28.13 4.98 -12.96
N PRO A 738 27.58 4.38 -14.03
CA PRO A 738 26.56 3.36 -13.93
C PRO A 738 27.05 2.21 -13.05
N LYS A 739 26.28 1.80 -12.04
CA LYS A 739 26.42 0.45 -11.52
C LYS A 739 25.77 -0.51 -12.52
N ASP A 740 26.44 -1.61 -12.85
CA ASP A 740 25.85 -2.64 -13.69
C ASP A 740 24.55 -3.15 -13.03
N PRO A 741 23.43 -3.24 -13.76
CA PRO A 741 22.18 -3.68 -13.20
C PRO A 741 22.26 -5.15 -12.80
N ILE A 742 21.88 -5.46 -11.56
CA ILE A 742 21.80 -6.82 -11.04
C ILE A 742 20.74 -7.60 -11.84
N SER A 743 21.09 -8.79 -12.31
CA SER A 743 20.14 -9.65 -13.05
C SER A 743 19.03 -10.16 -12.14
N TYR A 744 17.78 -9.77 -12.42
CA TYR A 744 16.61 -10.20 -11.63
C TYR A 744 16.41 -11.71 -11.63
N GLN A 745 16.62 -12.39 -12.77
CA GLN A 745 16.55 -13.85 -12.83
C GLN A 745 17.56 -14.51 -11.89
N LYS A 746 18.77 -13.94 -11.76
CA LYS A 746 19.77 -14.44 -10.80
C LYS A 746 19.26 -14.27 -9.37
N LEU A 747 18.64 -13.14 -9.04
CA LEU A 747 18.07 -12.89 -7.71
C LEU A 747 16.92 -13.85 -7.39
N GLU A 748 16.04 -14.14 -8.34
CA GLU A 748 14.97 -15.13 -8.14
C GLU A 748 15.52 -16.52 -7.83
N ASN A 749 16.46 -16.98 -8.65
CA ASN A 749 17.11 -18.28 -8.47
C ASN A 749 17.85 -18.35 -7.12
N LEU A 750 18.52 -17.26 -6.74
CA LEU A 750 19.23 -17.16 -5.47
C LEU A 750 18.26 -17.24 -4.29
N ALA A 751 17.17 -16.45 -4.30
CA ALA A 751 16.15 -16.50 -3.24
C ALA A 751 15.55 -17.91 -3.10
N GLN A 752 15.27 -18.57 -4.22
CA GLN A 752 14.77 -19.93 -4.24
C GLN A 752 15.73 -20.90 -3.53
N LYS A 753 17.01 -20.92 -3.94
CA LYS A 753 18.05 -21.78 -3.36
C LYS A 753 18.28 -21.51 -1.87
N LEU A 754 18.42 -20.25 -1.48
CA LEU A 754 18.65 -19.87 -0.09
C LEU A 754 17.47 -20.26 0.80
N SER A 755 16.23 -20.06 0.33
CA SER A 755 15.04 -20.43 1.11
C SER A 755 14.87 -21.95 1.26
N ALA A 756 15.39 -22.75 0.33
CA ALA A 756 15.31 -24.21 0.38
C ALA A 756 16.19 -24.82 1.49
N ILE A 757 17.20 -24.09 1.98
CA ILE A 757 18.07 -24.53 3.08
C ILE A 757 17.25 -24.90 4.32
N PHE A 758 16.17 -24.14 4.59
CA PHE A 758 15.30 -24.37 5.74
C PHE A 758 14.58 -25.72 5.72
N LEU A 759 14.50 -26.42 4.57
CA LEU A 759 13.99 -27.81 4.50
C LEU A 759 14.83 -28.79 5.35
N LYS A 760 16.11 -28.49 5.60
CA LYS A 760 16.99 -29.30 6.46
C LYS A 760 16.66 -29.15 7.95
N TYR A 761 15.87 -28.15 8.34
CA TYR A 761 15.62 -27.77 9.74
C TYR A 761 14.10 -27.75 10.04
N PRO A 762 13.44 -28.92 10.16
CA PRO A 762 11.97 -29.00 10.30
C PRO A 762 11.40 -28.32 11.56
N ALA A 763 12.24 -28.12 12.59
CA ALA A 763 11.90 -27.39 13.80
C ALA A 763 11.77 -25.86 13.58
N LEU A 764 12.28 -25.35 12.46
CA LEU A 764 12.12 -23.95 12.06
C LEU A 764 10.83 -23.79 11.27
N TYR A 765 10.14 -22.67 11.52
CA TYR A 765 8.91 -22.33 10.81
C TYR A 765 8.84 -20.84 10.55
N ASN A 766 7.86 -20.41 9.76
CA ASN A 766 7.78 -19.04 9.24
C ASN A 766 9.07 -18.64 8.50
N THR A 767 9.63 -19.59 7.75
CA THR A 767 10.93 -19.45 7.11
C THR A 767 10.80 -18.82 5.73
N TYR A 768 11.54 -17.76 5.45
CA TYR A 768 11.60 -17.17 4.12
C TYR A 768 12.89 -16.40 3.89
N VAL A 769 13.25 -16.24 2.62
CA VAL A 769 14.29 -15.33 2.14
C VAL A 769 13.62 -14.23 1.34
N ASN A 770 13.95 -12.97 1.65
CA ASN A 770 13.54 -11.81 0.89
C ASN A 770 14.78 -11.14 0.29
N ILE A 771 14.74 -10.85 -1.01
CA ILE A 771 15.74 -10.04 -1.68
C ILE A 771 15.05 -8.81 -2.26
N HIS A 772 15.45 -7.64 -1.76
CA HIS A 772 14.97 -6.35 -2.24
C HIS A 772 16.12 -5.61 -2.93
N CYS A 773 15.98 -5.33 -4.22
CA CYS A 773 16.95 -4.59 -5.00
C CYS A 773 16.36 -3.25 -5.43
N LYS A 774 17.14 -2.18 -5.26
CA LYS A 774 16.78 -0.83 -5.67
C LYS A 774 17.93 -0.23 -6.47
N ASN A 775 17.61 0.34 -7.63
CA ASN A 775 18.52 1.13 -8.45
C ASN A 775 17.86 2.48 -8.75
N SER A 776 18.55 3.58 -8.49
CA SER A 776 17.98 4.93 -8.59
C SER A 776 18.96 5.90 -9.24
N ASP A 777 18.46 6.63 -10.24
CA ASP A 777 19.11 7.80 -10.80
C ASP A 777 18.48 9.06 -10.21
N ILE A 778 19.31 9.91 -9.62
CA ILE A 778 18.87 11.09 -8.90
C ILE A 778 19.45 12.32 -9.58
N TYR A 779 18.60 13.28 -9.88
CA TYR A 779 18.90 14.52 -10.60
C TYR A 779 18.57 15.71 -9.71
N ARG A 780 19.45 16.71 -9.71
CA ARG A 780 19.21 18.00 -9.06
C ARG A 780 19.59 19.15 -9.96
N LEU A 781 18.72 20.14 -10.03
CA LEU A 781 19.00 21.43 -10.68
C LEU A 781 18.41 22.56 -9.85
N ASN A 782 19.24 23.56 -9.51
CA ASN A 782 18.77 24.71 -8.74
C ASN A 782 19.23 26.05 -9.33
N THR A 783 18.71 27.13 -8.75
CA THR A 783 18.95 28.52 -9.20
C THR A 783 20.35 29.04 -8.95
N GLU A 784 21.15 28.36 -8.14
CA GLU A 784 22.58 28.65 -7.91
C GLU A 784 23.47 28.00 -8.99
N GLY A 785 22.88 27.29 -9.96
CA GLY A 785 23.63 26.61 -11.01
C GLY A 785 24.25 25.28 -10.56
N ILE A 786 23.74 24.69 -9.48
CA ILE A 786 24.08 23.32 -9.07
C ILE A 786 23.35 22.35 -10.00
N LYS A 787 24.10 21.53 -10.72
CA LYS A 787 23.59 20.50 -11.64
C LYS A 787 24.23 19.15 -11.32
N GLN A 788 23.52 18.29 -10.59
CA GLN A 788 24.05 17.04 -10.08
C GLN A 788 23.28 15.82 -10.59
N LYS A 789 23.99 14.73 -10.85
CA LYS A 789 23.44 13.38 -11.03
C LYS A 789 24.14 12.42 -10.07
N ALA A 790 23.37 11.58 -9.39
CA ALA A 790 23.88 10.49 -8.55
C ALA A 790 23.20 9.16 -8.90
N CYS A 791 23.96 8.06 -8.78
CA CYS A 791 23.47 6.70 -8.99
C CYS A 791 23.53 5.93 -7.67
N ASN A 792 22.37 5.66 -7.08
CA ASN A 792 22.27 4.92 -5.83
C ASN A 792 21.68 3.54 -6.11
N GLY A 793 22.42 2.48 -5.77
CA GLY A 793 21.93 1.12 -5.96
C GLY A 793 22.51 0.13 -4.95
N TYR A 794 21.65 -0.76 -4.46
CA TYR A 794 21.97 -1.85 -3.54
C TYR A 794 20.96 -3.00 -3.66
N ALA A 795 21.35 -4.18 -3.19
CA ALA A 795 20.42 -5.27 -2.88
C ALA A 795 20.54 -5.63 -1.40
N GLU A 796 19.40 -5.76 -0.75
CA GLU A 796 19.25 -6.27 0.61
C GLU A 796 18.76 -7.71 0.53
N ILE A 797 19.57 -8.65 1.03
CA ILE A 797 19.23 -10.05 1.18
C ILE A 797 18.92 -10.27 2.65
N SER A 798 17.78 -10.85 2.96
CA SER A 798 17.45 -11.22 4.34
C SER A 798 16.79 -12.57 4.42
N ALA A 799 17.05 -13.29 5.50
CA ALA A 799 16.40 -14.54 5.82
C ALA A 799 15.76 -14.44 7.20
N HIS A 800 14.57 -15.00 7.32
CA HIS A 800 13.75 -14.95 8.52
C HIS A 800 13.35 -16.37 8.91
N ALA A 801 13.32 -16.64 10.21
CA ALA A 801 12.84 -17.90 10.74
C ALA A 801 12.38 -17.72 12.19
N ASN A 802 11.40 -18.55 12.57
CA ASN A 802 10.96 -18.72 13.95
C ASN A 802 11.36 -20.10 14.47
N VAL A 803 11.55 -20.20 15.77
CA VAL A 803 11.80 -21.46 16.48
C VAL A 803 11.05 -21.48 17.80
N ARG A 804 10.56 -22.66 18.19
CA ARG A 804 10.02 -22.89 19.53
C ARG A 804 11.07 -23.57 20.39
N THR A 805 11.48 -22.91 21.48
CA THR A 805 12.52 -23.38 22.40
C THR A 805 12.05 -24.59 23.21
N SER A 806 13.00 -25.34 23.77
CA SER A 806 12.71 -26.47 24.67
C SER A 806 11.98 -26.04 25.95
N SER A 807 12.10 -24.76 26.34
CA SER A 807 11.33 -24.16 27.44
C SER A 807 9.91 -23.69 27.05
N GLY A 808 9.53 -23.86 25.79
CA GLY A 808 8.20 -23.53 25.26
C GLY A 808 8.00 -22.08 24.82
N SER A 809 9.05 -21.28 24.73
CA SER A 809 9.01 -19.91 24.20
C SER A 809 9.18 -19.89 22.68
N THR A 810 8.44 -19.02 22.01
CA THR A 810 8.61 -18.75 20.58
C THR A 810 9.56 -17.58 20.39
N LEU A 811 10.60 -17.79 19.60
CA LEU A 811 11.57 -16.77 19.23
C LEU A 811 11.59 -16.61 17.70
N ASN A 812 11.79 -15.39 17.24
CA ASN A 812 12.00 -15.07 15.83
C ASN A 812 13.37 -14.41 15.66
N ASP A 813 13.99 -14.64 14.51
CA ASP A 813 15.30 -14.09 14.21
C ASP A 813 15.41 -13.73 12.73
N ARG A 814 16.40 -12.91 12.40
CA ARG A 814 16.68 -12.40 11.07
C ARG A 814 18.17 -12.44 10.80
N TYR A 815 18.53 -12.93 9.62
CA TYR A 815 19.79 -12.64 8.94
C TYR A 815 19.57 -11.55 7.90
N TYR A 816 20.51 -10.63 7.73
CA TYR A 816 20.49 -9.66 6.64
C TYR A 816 21.91 -9.33 6.14
N ARG A 817 22.01 -9.06 4.84
CA ARG A 817 23.24 -8.62 4.19
C ARG A 817 22.90 -7.65 3.07
N MET A 818 23.65 -6.56 2.99
CA MET A 818 23.48 -5.55 1.95
C MET A 818 24.69 -5.57 1.03
N VAL A 819 24.43 -5.66 -0.27
CA VAL A 819 25.45 -5.72 -1.31
C VAL A 819 25.29 -4.55 -2.28
N THR A 820 26.41 -4.09 -2.83
CA THR A 820 26.43 -2.90 -3.70
C THR A 820 26.79 -3.20 -5.15
N SER A 821 27.11 -4.45 -5.47
CA SER A 821 27.49 -4.93 -6.80
C SER A 821 27.23 -6.43 -6.97
N ASP A 822 27.08 -6.90 -8.22
CA ASP A 822 26.96 -8.33 -8.56
C ASP A 822 28.12 -9.19 -8.05
N LYS A 823 29.32 -8.60 -7.93
CA LYS A 823 30.52 -9.31 -7.44
C LYS A 823 30.41 -9.74 -5.99
N GLU A 824 29.53 -9.11 -5.21
CA GLU A 824 29.30 -9.42 -3.80
C GLU A 824 28.22 -10.51 -3.60
N LEU A 825 27.49 -10.90 -4.67
CA LEU A 825 26.48 -11.96 -4.67
C LEU A 825 27.11 -13.36 -4.80
N ASP A 826 28.07 -13.68 -3.93
CA ASP A 826 28.66 -15.02 -3.85
C ASP A 826 27.64 -16.00 -3.26
N GLU A 827 27.08 -16.85 -4.13
CA GLU A 827 26.08 -17.86 -3.76
C GLU A 827 26.59 -18.81 -2.68
N ALA A 828 27.85 -19.25 -2.74
CA ALA A 828 28.40 -20.20 -1.78
C ALA A 828 28.55 -19.57 -0.40
N ALA A 829 29.04 -18.32 -0.35
CA ALA A 829 29.14 -17.57 0.90
C ALA A 829 27.76 -17.31 1.52
N LEU A 830 26.77 -16.93 0.70
CA LEU A 830 25.40 -16.69 1.18
C LEU A 830 24.73 -17.97 1.69
N ILE A 831 24.93 -19.12 1.02
CA ILE A 831 24.44 -20.42 1.51
C ILE A 831 25.02 -20.71 2.89
N ALA A 832 26.35 -20.57 3.05
CA ALA A 832 27.01 -20.79 4.34
C ALA A 832 26.49 -19.84 5.44
N ASP A 833 26.23 -18.57 5.11
CA ASP A 833 25.64 -17.60 6.03
C ASP A 833 24.24 -18.03 6.50
N ILE A 834 23.38 -18.53 5.58
CA ILE A 834 22.03 -19.00 5.91
C ILE A 834 22.05 -20.33 6.69
N GLU A 835 22.97 -21.24 6.38
CA GLU A 835 23.15 -22.48 7.15
C GLU A 835 23.58 -22.15 8.59
N LYS A 836 24.56 -21.27 8.76
CA LYS A 836 24.98 -20.77 10.08
C LYS A 836 23.85 -20.07 10.84
N PHE A 837 22.99 -19.34 10.12
CA PHE A 837 21.80 -18.72 10.71
C PHE A 837 20.83 -19.76 11.26
N ALA A 838 20.55 -20.80 10.48
CA ALA A 838 19.66 -21.89 10.89
C ALA A 838 20.26 -22.72 12.05
N GLU A 839 21.56 -23.05 12.00
CA GLU A 839 22.26 -23.75 13.07
C GLU A 839 22.24 -22.97 14.39
N ARG A 840 22.50 -21.66 14.34
CA ARG A 840 22.40 -20.79 15.52
C ARG A 840 21.01 -20.80 16.11
N LEU A 841 19.96 -20.81 15.29
CA LEU A 841 18.58 -20.93 15.78
C LEU A 841 18.31 -22.28 16.46
N MET A 842 18.96 -23.34 16.01
CA MET A 842 18.91 -24.65 16.68
C MET A 842 19.65 -24.64 18.03
N GLU A 843 20.74 -23.86 18.17
CA GLU A 843 21.37 -23.62 19.47
C GLU A 843 20.45 -22.82 20.40
N VAL A 844 19.86 -21.72 19.90
CA VAL A 844 18.86 -20.89 20.60
C VAL A 844 17.68 -21.74 21.09
N LYS A 845 17.24 -22.72 20.30
CA LYS A 845 16.19 -23.68 20.69
C LYS A 845 16.52 -24.40 22.01
N GLN A 846 17.79 -24.77 22.21
CA GLN A 846 18.27 -25.52 23.36
C GLN A 846 18.80 -24.64 24.51
N ALA A 847 18.97 -23.34 24.27
CA ALA A 847 19.49 -22.42 25.27
C ALA A 847 18.56 -22.30 26.49
N THR A 848 19.17 -22.13 27.66
CA THR A 848 18.44 -22.11 28.94
C THR A 848 17.88 -20.70 29.21
N PRO A 849 16.59 -20.56 29.58
CA PRO A 849 16.04 -19.30 30.06
C PRO A 849 16.78 -18.80 31.29
N LEU A 850 17.11 -17.52 31.30
CA LEU A 850 17.81 -16.85 32.39
C LEU A 850 16.88 -15.85 33.06
N ASN A 851 16.87 -15.83 34.39
CA ASN A 851 16.32 -14.75 35.18
C ASN A 851 17.40 -14.26 36.14
N ASP A 852 17.93 -13.06 35.91
CA ASP A 852 19.03 -12.48 36.68
C ASP A 852 18.89 -10.95 36.80
N PHE A 853 19.38 -10.36 37.87
CA PHE A 853 19.52 -8.91 38.01
C PHE A 853 21.01 -8.58 38.03
N TYR A 854 21.53 -8.18 36.87
CA TYR A 854 22.95 -8.02 36.67
C TYR A 854 23.39 -6.58 36.89
N ILE A 855 24.44 -6.40 37.68
CA ILE A 855 25.22 -5.17 37.80
C ILE A 855 26.69 -5.58 37.66
N GLY A 856 27.36 -5.11 36.61
CA GLY A 856 28.75 -5.45 36.35
C GLY A 856 29.20 -5.16 34.93
N PRO A 857 30.45 -5.46 34.57
CA PRO A 857 30.97 -5.16 33.25
C PRO A 857 30.28 -6.03 32.20
N MET A 858 30.15 -5.52 30.97
CA MET A 858 29.57 -6.28 29.86
C MET A 858 30.42 -6.11 28.61
N LEU A 859 30.69 -7.20 27.91
CA LEU A 859 31.41 -7.19 26.64
C LEU A 859 30.40 -7.21 25.49
N PHE A 860 30.51 -6.24 24.58
CA PHE A 860 29.74 -6.20 23.34
C PHE A 860 30.65 -6.60 22.18
N GLU A 861 30.17 -7.48 21.30
CA GLU A 861 30.92 -8.00 20.15
C GLU A 861 30.13 -7.84 18.83
N GLY A 862 30.86 -7.56 17.75
CA GLY A 862 30.36 -7.52 16.37
C GLY A 862 29.58 -6.25 16.03
N ASP A 863 28.44 -6.41 15.37
CA ASP A 863 27.56 -5.32 14.92
C ASP A 863 26.95 -4.55 16.09
N ALA A 864 26.89 -5.13 17.31
CA ALA A 864 26.35 -4.46 18.50
C ALA A 864 27.04 -3.12 18.77
N VAL A 865 28.37 -3.04 18.56
CA VAL A 865 29.15 -1.80 18.73
C VAL A 865 28.83 -0.81 17.61
N ALA A 866 28.89 -1.25 16.34
CA ALA A 866 28.69 -0.39 15.19
C ALA A 866 27.24 0.16 15.10
N LYS A 867 26.23 -0.66 15.42
CA LYS A 867 24.82 -0.27 15.50
C LYS A 867 24.59 0.77 16.59
N ALA A 868 25.24 0.63 17.73
CA ALA A 868 25.14 1.60 18.82
C ALA A 868 25.71 2.98 18.41
N VAL A 869 26.81 3.02 17.65
CA VAL A 869 27.34 4.27 17.10
C VAL A 869 26.32 4.93 16.16
N ALA A 870 25.75 4.17 15.22
CA ALA A 870 24.76 4.69 14.28
C ALA A 870 23.48 5.19 14.98
N ASN A 871 23.03 4.49 16.02
CA ASN A 871 21.79 4.81 16.72
C ASN A 871 21.93 5.98 17.69
N TYR A 872 23.03 6.06 18.44
CA TYR A 872 23.17 6.99 19.57
C TYR A 872 24.16 8.12 19.34
N ILE A 873 25.18 7.94 18.50
CA ILE A 873 26.20 8.98 18.25
C ILE A 873 25.81 9.83 17.03
N TYR A 874 25.29 9.23 15.96
CA TYR A 874 24.88 10.00 14.77
C TYR A 874 23.91 11.16 15.05
N PRO A 875 22.86 11.01 15.90
CA PRO A 875 21.96 12.13 16.21
C PRO A 875 22.64 13.31 16.93
N ILE A 876 23.82 13.09 17.53
CA ILE A 876 24.56 14.12 18.28
C ILE A 876 25.52 14.87 17.36
N ILE A 877 26.16 14.15 16.43
CA ILE A 877 27.22 14.70 15.58
C ILE A 877 26.69 15.40 14.31
N VAL A 878 25.41 15.23 13.97
CA VAL A 878 24.79 15.90 12.82
C VAL A 878 24.13 17.19 13.29
N SER A 879 24.47 18.31 12.66
CA SER A 879 23.81 19.58 12.93
C SER A 879 22.39 19.59 12.35
N TYR A 880 21.48 20.20 13.11
CA TYR A 880 20.14 20.55 12.65
C TYR A 880 19.77 21.90 13.22
N ARG A 881 19.05 22.73 12.46
CA ARG A 881 18.55 24.03 12.93
C ARG A 881 17.18 24.31 12.32
N SER A 882 16.25 24.80 13.12
CA SER A 882 14.97 25.31 12.62
C SER A 882 14.56 26.60 13.34
N VAL A 883 13.57 27.32 12.80
CA VAL A 883 13.07 28.55 13.42
C VAL A 883 12.46 28.30 14.81
N GLN A 884 11.89 27.10 15.02
CA GLN A 884 11.22 26.74 16.27
C GLN A 884 12.17 26.14 17.30
N GLU A 885 13.09 25.28 16.86
CA GLU A 885 13.94 24.48 17.74
C GLU A 885 15.35 25.09 17.92
N ASN A 886 15.69 26.14 17.16
CA ASN A 886 17.04 26.71 17.06
C ASN A 886 18.07 25.61 16.71
N SER A 887 19.36 25.84 16.99
CA SER A 887 20.40 24.83 16.77
C SER A 887 20.24 23.63 17.70
N SER A 888 20.40 22.43 17.13
CA SER A 888 20.21 21.14 17.79
C SER A 888 21.19 20.90 18.95
N MET A 889 20.91 19.85 19.74
CA MET A 889 21.74 19.39 20.86
C MET A 889 23.24 19.26 20.50
N GLY A 890 23.58 18.88 19.28
CA GLY A 890 24.97 18.77 18.82
C GLY A 890 25.77 20.06 19.03
N SER A 891 25.16 21.21 18.71
CA SER A 891 25.76 22.53 18.92
C SER A 891 25.99 22.87 20.39
N LEU A 892 25.10 22.40 21.28
CA LEU A 892 25.18 22.65 22.73
C LEU A 892 26.23 21.79 23.45
N VAL A 893 26.64 20.66 22.84
CA VAL A 893 27.65 19.75 23.38
C VAL A 893 28.98 19.83 22.65
N TRP A 894 29.12 20.77 21.71
CA TRP A 894 30.39 21.09 21.08
C TRP A 894 31.45 21.46 22.14
N GLY A 895 32.68 20.97 21.98
CA GLY A 895 33.77 21.15 22.93
C GLY A 895 33.63 20.35 24.23
N LYS A 896 32.55 19.58 24.42
CA LYS A 896 32.35 18.73 25.60
C LYS A 896 32.76 17.28 25.32
N CYS A 897 33.13 16.59 26.40
CA CYS A 897 33.36 15.15 26.40
C CYS A 897 32.01 14.44 26.29
N ILE A 898 31.76 13.72 25.19
CA ILE A 898 30.48 13.04 24.91
C ILE A 898 30.60 11.51 24.81
N ILE A 899 31.83 11.01 24.70
CA ILE A 899 32.20 9.59 24.82
C ILE A 899 33.52 9.50 25.63
N ASP A 900 33.92 8.30 26.03
CA ASP A 900 35.15 8.03 26.78
C ASP A 900 36.37 8.61 26.07
N LYS A 901 37.32 9.16 26.84
CA LYS A 901 38.53 9.81 26.30
C LYS A 901 39.43 8.86 25.51
N LYS A 902 39.27 7.55 25.68
CA LYS A 902 39.97 6.54 24.88
C LYS A 902 39.45 6.47 23.46
N LEU A 903 38.24 6.95 23.18
CA LEU A 903 37.57 6.83 21.90
C LEU A 903 37.72 8.10 21.04
N SER A 904 37.85 7.91 19.74
CA SER A 904 37.79 8.97 18.73
C SER A 904 36.94 8.51 17.55
N LEU A 905 36.21 9.45 16.93
CA LEU A 905 35.36 9.21 15.77
C LEU A 905 35.79 10.13 14.62
N THR A 906 36.09 9.54 13.47
CA THR A 906 36.56 10.28 12.29
C THR A 906 35.69 9.93 11.09
N GLN A 907 35.22 10.93 10.34
CA GLN A 907 34.64 10.70 9.02
C GLN A 907 35.75 10.48 7.99
N ARG A 908 35.61 9.42 7.19
CA ARG A 908 36.57 8.92 6.21
C ARG A 908 36.01 9.07 4.79
N GLY A 909 36.06 10.29 4.25
CA GLY A 909 35.59 10.57 2.89
C GLY A 909 36.43 9.93 1.77
N ASP A 910 37.59 9.37 2.11
CA ASP A 910 38.54 8.73 1.20
C ASP A 910 38.31 7.22 1.02
N LEU A 911 37.49 6.58 1.86
CA LEU A 911 37.35 5.11 1.88
C LEU A 911 36.17 4.63 1.04
N ALA A 912 36.45 4.14 -0.18
CA ALA A 912 35.46 3.46 -1.01
C ALA A 912 35.26 1.99 -0.65
N ASN A 913 36.32 1.32 -0.17
CA ASN A 913 36.33 -0.09 0.17
C ASN A 913 37.12 -0.30 1.47
N TYR A 914 36.73 -1.29 2.27
CA TYR A 914 37.45 -1.68 3.47
C TYR A 914 37.35 -3.19 3.71
N LYS A 915 38.50 -3.87 3.89
CA LYS A 915 38.60 -5.33 4.07
C LYS A 915 37.81 -6.14 3.03
N GLY A 916 37.84 -5.71 1.76
CA GLY A 916 37.15 -6.37 0.65
C GLY A 916 35.64 -6.07 0.54
N MET A 917 35.08 -5.24 1.42
CA MET A 917 33.68 -4.80 1.35
C MET A 917 33.58 -3.39 0.76
N GLY A 918 32.62 -3.18 -0.15
CA GLY A 918 32.23 -1.86 -0.63
C GLY A 918 31.49 -1.08 0.47
N LEU A 919 31.84 0.19 0.67
CA LEU A 919 31.26 1.01 1.73
C LEU A 919 30.08 1.83 1.21
N LEU A 920 28.89 1.59 1.75
CA LEU A 920 27.67 2.28 1.31
C LEU A 920 27.67 3.78 1.66
N GLY A 921 28.42 4.16 2.70
CA GLY A 921 28.64 5.56 3.10
C GLY A 921 29.58 6.34 2.20
N TYR A 922 30.25 5.70 1.23
CA TYR A 922 31.17 6.39 0.31
C TYR A 922 30.42 7.14 -0.79
N TYR A 923 30.85 8.36 -1.05
CA TYR A 923 30.39 9.18 -2.18
C TYR A 923 31.51 10.15 -2.58
N GLN A 924 31.58 10.48 -3.86
CA GLN A 924 32.61 11.39 -4.38
C GLN A 924 32.27 12.86 -4.12
N ASN A 925 31.00 13.22 -4.35
CA ASN A 925 30.45 14.54 -4.11
C ASN A 925 29.09 14.39 -3.42
N ASP A 926 28.77 15.34 -2.54
CA ASP A 926 27.44 15.45 -1.96
C ASP A 926 26.44 16.06 -2.98
N ALA A 927 25.20 16.26 -2.56
CA ALA A 927 24.12 16.77 -3.41
C ALA A 927 24.29 18.26 -3.79
N ASP A 928 25.17 19.00 -3.13
CA ASP A 928 25.60 20.34 -3.52
C ASP A 928 26.86 20.31 -4.41
N GLY A 929 27.38 19.12 -4.73
CA GLY A 929 28.55 18.91 -5.58
C GLY A 929 29.89 19.13 -4.89
N LEU A 930 29.90 19.13 -3.55
CA LEU A 930 31.10 19.32 -2.74
C LEU A 930 31.71 17.97 -2.34
N LYS A 931 33.04 17.92 -2.29
CA LYS A 931 33.78 16.71 -1.91
C LYS A 931 33.95 16.64 -0.39
N PRO A 932 33.58 15.51 0.27
CA PRO A 932 33.85 15.32 1.68
C PRO A 932 35.36 15.30 1.95
N GLN A 933 35.75 15.85 3.10
CA GLN A 933 37.15 15.79 3.53
C GLN A 933 37.58 14.33 3.69
N ALA A 934 38.83 14.02 3.29
CA ALA A 934 39.38 12.68 3.39
C ALA A 934 39.36 12.18 4.86
N ASN A 935 39.75 13.04 5.79
CA ASN A 935 39.73 12.76 7.22
C ASN A 935 39.19 13.98 7.97
N LEU A 936 37.98 13.86 8.52
CA LEU A 936 37.38 14.88 9.39
C LEU A 936 37.26 14.33 10.81
N PRO A 937 38.07 14.79 11.78
CA PRO A 937 37.97 14.36 13.17
C PRO A 937 36.68 14.93 13.77
N ILE A 938 35.66 14.09 13.98
CA ILE A 938 34.38 14.53 14.56
C ILE A 938 34.51 14.58 16.08
N ILE A 939 34.99 13.47 16.67
CA ILE A 939 35.28 13.35 18.09
C ILE A 939 36.74 12.98 18.25
N LYS A 940 37.49 13.75 19.04
CA LYS A 940 38.89 13.49 19.33
C LYS A 940 39.08 13.31 20.84
N ASN A 941 39.59 12.15 21.25
CA ASN A 941 39.81 11.81 22.65
C ASN A 941 38.57 12.10 23.53
N GLY A 942 37.39 11.66 23.08
CA GLY A 942 36.11 11.87 23.75
C GLY A 942 35.43 13.22 23.51
N ILE A 943 36.15 14.23 23.00
CA ILE A 943 35.65 15.60 22.85
C ILE A 943 35.08 15.83 21.45
N LEU A 944 33.85 16.34 21.36
CA LEU A 944 33.23 16.73 20.08
C LEU A 944 33.89 18.00 19.53
N GLU A 945 34.65 17.89 18.45
CA GLU A 945 35.38 19.02 17.84
C GLU A 945 34.70 19.52 16.56
N HIS A 946 33.99 18.66 15.83
CA HIS A 946 33.29 19.03 14.60
C HIS A 946 31.88 18.43 14.54
N LEU A 947 30.96 19.15 13.90
CA LEU A 947 29.64 18.66 13.54
C LEU A 947 29.59 18.38 12.02
N ILE A 948 28.83 17.37 11.64
CA ILE A 948 28.45 17.09 10.26
C ILE A 948 27.33 18.07 9.88
N CYS A 949 27.57 18.88 8.85
CA CYS A 949 26.65 19.92 8.43
C CYS A 949 26.48 19.94 6.92
N GLY A 950 25.23 20.07 6.49
CA GLY A 950 24.87 20.35 5.11
C GLY A 950 24.76 21.86 4.88
N ARG A 951 23.76 22.25 4.10
CA ARG A 951 23.56 23.65 3.68
C ARG A 951 22.84 24.55 4.69
N THR A 952 22.30 23.96 5.75
CA THR A 952 21.67 24.71 6.85
C THR A 952 22.68 24.85 7.99
N PRO A 953 23.27 26.04 8.22
CA PRO A 953 24.29 26.22 9.25
C PRO A 953 23.65 26.26 10.64
N SER A 954 24.48 26.08 11.67
CA SER A 954 24.08 26.10 13.08
C SER A 954 25.20 26.65 13.96
N ILE A 955 24.92 26.87 15.24
CA ILE A 955 25.95 27.26 16.21
C ILE A 955 27.10 26.25 16.17
N ASN A 956 28.34 26.76 16.11
CA ASN A 956 29.59 26.00 15.97
C ASN A 956 29.73 25.20 14.65
N CYS A 957 28.85 25.41 13.68
CA CYS A 957 28.95 24.81 12.35
C CYS A 957 28.41 25.76 11.28
N MET A 958 29.25 26.73 10.91
CA MET A 958 28.92 27.81 9.97
C MET A 958 29.27 27.48 8.50
N GLU A 959 29.93 26.35 8.27
CA GLU A 959 30.33 25.86 6.95
C GLU A 959 29.85 24.43 6.76
N THR A 960 29.60 24.06 5.50
CA THR A 960 29.24 22.68 5.13
C THR A 960 30.44 21.74 5.25
N THR A 961 30.20 20.51 5.72
CA THR A 961 31.19 19.42 5.72
C THR A 961 31.11 18.54 4.49
N ALA A 962 30.36 18.97 3.46
CA ALA A 962 30.05 18.23 2.24
C ALA A 962 29.32 16.91 2.55
N ASN A 963 28.23 17.02 3.30
CA ASN A 963 27.41 15.91 3.78
C ASN A 963 25.91 16.08 3.45
N ASP A 964 25.53 17.04 2.59
CA ASP A 964 24.13 17.16 2.17
C ASP A 964 23.84 16.06 1.14
N ARG A 965 23.23 14.95 1.54
CA ARG A 965 23.15 13.73 0.72
C ARG A 965 21.74 13.51 0.18
N PHE A 966 21.67 13.04 -1.06
CA PHE A 966 20.42 12.63 -1.66
C PHE A 966 19.79 11.48 -0.88
N TYR A 967 18.51 11.64 -0.54
CA TYR A 967 17.66 10.55 -0.12
C TYR A 967 16.48 10.38 -1.06
N THR A 968 16.11 9.12 -1.29
CA THR A 968 14.96 8.75 -2.12
C THR A 968 14.16 7.70 -1.38
N ASP A 969 12.92 8.00 -1.03
CA ASP A 969 11.92 7.02 -0.62
C ASP A 969 10.84 6.97 -1.72
N PRO A 970 10.78 5.89 -2.51
CA PRO A 970 9.86 5.79 -3.62
C PRO A 970 8.38 5.87 -3.25
N THR A 971 8.06 5.67 -1.97
CA THR A 971 6.70 5.74 -1.46
C THR A 971 6.34 7.10 -0.87
N ASN A 972 7.30 8.02 -0.72
CA ASN A 972 7.13 9.15 0.17
C ASN A 972 7.78 10.46 -0.29
N VAL A 973 9.11 10.50 -0.46
CA VAL A 973 9.89 11.77 -0.58
C VAL A 973 11.20 11.60 -1.35
N ILE A 974 11.58 12.63 -2.10
CA ILE A 974 12.96 12.88 -2.56
C ILE A 974 13.47 14.23 -2.05
N GLY A 975 14.72 14.28 -1.62
CA GLY A 975 15.38 15.53 -1.24
C GLY A 975 16.83 15.35 -0.85
N THR A 976 17.35 16.30 -0.10
CA THR A 976 18.70 16.27 0.48
C THR A 976 18.63 16.48 1.98
N ASP A 977 19.54 15.84 2.71
CA ASP A 977 19.68 16.03 4.15
C ASP A 977 21.12 15.76 4.60
N ALA A 978 21.53 16.37 5.71
CA ALA A 978 22.84 16.17 6.31
C ALA A 978 22.92 14.74 6.89
N VAL A 979 23.70 13.86 6.26
CA VAL A 979 23.87 12.48 6.70
C VAL A 979 25.37 12.10 6.71
N PRO A 980 25.89 11.48 7.79
CA PRO A 980 27.26 10.99 7.82
C PRO A 980 27.56 10.02 6.67
N GLY A 981 28.79 10.05 6.17
CA GLY A 981 29.28 9.13 5.15
C GLY A 981 29.79 7.82 5.74
N VAL A 982 31.08 7.55 5.54
CA VAL A 982 31.83 6.52 6.26
C VAL A 982 32.39 7.15 7.54
N VAL A 983 32.09 6.57 8.71
CA VAL A 983 32.72 6.97 9.97
C VAL A 983 33.48 5.81 10.59
N ALA A 984 34.62 6.10 11.20
CA ALA A 984 35.47 5.14 11.88
C ALA A 984 35.61 5.52 13.36
N LEU A 985 35.17 4.63 14.25
CA LEU A 985 35.42 4.70 15.68
C LEU A 985 36.73 3.98 15.99
N THR A 986 37.65 4.64 16.67
CA THR A 986 38.93 4.06 17.09
C THR A 986 39.13 4.22 18.59
N GLY A 987 39.87 3.28 19.19
CA GLY A 987 40.19 3.30 20.63
C GLY A 987 41.69 3.30 20.89
N THR A 988 42.15 4.14 21.82
CA THR A 988 43.54 4.14 22.29
C THR A 988 43.80 2.94 23.19
N GLY A 989 44.96 2.29 23.03
CA GLY A 989 45.29 1.08 23.80
C GLY A 989 44.48 -0.17 23.41
N SER A 990 43.99 -0.24 22.17
CA SER A 990 43.20 -1.37 21.66
C SER A 990 43.94 -2.72 21.77
N MET A 991 43.19 -3.79 22.01
CA MET A 991 43.70 -5.13 22.32
C MET A 991 43.22 -6.19 21.32
N SER A 992 43.99 -7.27 21.12
CA SER A 992 43.49 -8.42 20.34
C SER A 992 42.23 -9.04 20.99
N MET A 993 41.40 -9.73 20.20
CA MET A 993 40.16 -10.35 20.70
C MET A 993 40.38 -11.28 21.92
N ASN A 994 41.51 -11.99 21.99
CA ASN A 994 41.84 -12.81 23.16
C ASN A 994 42.18 -11.95 24.39
N LYS A 995 42.94 -10.87 24.20
CA LYS A 995 43.35 -9.97 25.30
C LYS A 995 42.17 -9.17 25.84
N ILE A 996 41.24 -8.72 25.01
CA ILE A 996 40.04 -8.01 25.49
C ILE A 996 39.12 -8.93 26.30
N LYS A 997 38.95 -10.21 25.90
CA LYS A 997 38.22 -11.19 26.72
C LYS A 997 38.88 -11.42 28.08
N GLN A 998 40.22 -11.52 28.11
CA GLN A 998 40.96 -11.61 29.36
C GLN A 998 40.80 -10.37 30.24
N ALA A 999 40.82 -9.17 29.65
CA ALA A 999 40.60 -7.91 30.37
C ALA A 999 39.17 -7.84 30.95
N PHE A 1000 38.16 -8.26 30.17
CA PHE A 1000 36.77 -8.36 30.61
C PHE A 1000 36.61 -9.31 31.81
N LEU A 1001 37.19 -10.51 31.75
CA LEU A 1001 37.14 -11.47 32.85
C LEU A 1001 37.91 -10.98 34.08
N LYS A 1002 39.06 -10.31 33.87
CA LYS A 1002 39.83 -9.70 34.95
C LYS A 1002 39.02 -8.62 35.66
N GLU A 1003 38.30 -7.79 34.91
CA GLU A 1003 37.41 -6.77 35.48
C GLU A 1003 36.26 -7.39 36.27
N ALA A 1004 35.56 -8.37 35.68
CA ALA A 1004 34.48 -9.07 36.37
C ALA A 1004 34.96 -9.70 37.69
N LYS A 1005 36.16 -10.30 37.69
CA LYS A 1005 36.80 -10.84 38.88
C LYS A 1005 37.16 -9.76 39.90
N ALA A 1006 37.64 -8.59 39.45
CA ALA A 1006 37.95 -7.46 40.31
C ALA A 1006 36.71 -6.90 41.01
N GLN A 1007 35.55 -6.93 40.34
CA GLN A 1007 34.25 -6.57 40.90
C GLN A 1007 33.61 -7.70 41.74
N GLY A 1008 34.31 -8.81 41.97
CA GLY A 1008 33.84 -9.92 42.81
C GLY A 1008 32.75 -10.80 42.17
N LEU A 1009 32.58 -10.73 40.85
CA LEU A 1009 31.54 -11.47 40.14
C LEU A 1009 31.99 -12.90 39.84
N SER A 1010 31.06 -13.85 40.03
CA SER A 1010 31.24 -15.25 39.62
C SER A 1010 30.80 -15.49 38.17
N THR A 1011 29.93 -14.63 37.66
CA THR A 1011 29.36 -14.65 36.32
C THR A 1011 29.44 -13.27 35.69
N ALA A 1012 29.74 -13.20 34.40
CA ALA A 1012 29.61 -11.99 33.59
C ALA A 1012 28.90 -12.31 32.26
N TYR A 1013 28.56 -11.28 31.48
CA TYR A 1013 27.78 -11.45 30.26
C TYR A 1013 28.45 -10.85 29.02
N ILE A 1014 28.30 -11.55 27.89
CA ILE A 1014 28.71 -11.08 26.55
C ILE A 1014 27.46 -10.94 25.69
N VAL A 1015 27.27 -9.77 25.09
CA VAL A 1015 26.32 -9.56 23.99
C VAL A 1015 27.07 -9.69 22.68
N ARG A 1016 26.73 -10.71 21.89
CA ARG A 1016 27.41 -11.00 20.63
C ARG A 1016 26.44 -10.87 19.48
N GLU A 1017 26.77 -10.02 18.53
CA GLU A 1017 25.97 -9.80 17.33
C GLU A 1017 26.86 -9.95 16.09
N PRO A 1018 27.01 -11.16 15.56
CA PRO A 1018 27.81 -11.38 14.36
C PRO A 1018 27.27 -10.56 13.18
N ALA A 1019 28.14 -10.22 12.22
CA ALA A 1019 27.79 -9.39 11.07
C ALA A 1019 26.55 -9.92 10.32
N GLY A 1020 25.48 -9.14 10.29
CA GLY A 1020 24.22 -9.51 9.64
C GLY A 1020 23.27 -10.40 10.45
N PHE A 1021 23.60 -10.78 11.69
CA PHE A 1021 22.75 -11.61 12.56
C PHE A 1021 22.14 -10.77 13.69
N SER A 1022 21.10 -11.28 14.36
CA SER A 1022 20.61 -10.68 15.61
C SER A 1022 21.55 -10.99 16.79
N SER A 1023 21.52 -10.14 17.82
CA SER A 1023 22.32 -10.31 19.02
C SER A 1023 21.91 -11.59 19.78
N CYS A 1024 22.87 -12.26 20.41
CA CYS A 1024 22.67 -13.32 21.40
C CYS A 1024 23.34 -12.93 22.73
N LEU A 1025 22.82 -13.45 23.84
CA LEU A 1025 23.41 -13.29 25.16
C LEU A 1025 24.15 -14.56 25.59
N TYR A 1026 25.38 -14.40 26.07
CA TYR A 1026 26.19 -15.48 26.62
C TYR A 1026 26.50 -15.21 28.08
N LYS A 1027 26.18 -16.17 28.94
CA LYS A 1027 26.62 -16.23 30.33
C LYS A 1027 28.04 -16.77 30.35
N VAL A 1028 28.94 -16.10 31.06
CA VAL A 1028 30.36 -16.47 31.13
C VAL A 1028 30.76 -16.76 32.57
N ASP A 1029 31.33 -17.93 32.80
CA ASP A 1029 31.95 -18.26 34.08
C ASP A 1029 33.26 -17.47 34.24
N VAL A 1030 33.35 -16.63 35.27
CA VAL A 1030 34.48 -15.70 35.43
C VAL A 1030 35.79 -16.43 35.75
N LYS A 1031 35.73 -17.65 36.32
CA LYS A 1031 36.92 -18.42 36.69
C LYS A 1031 37.48 -19.20 35.50
N THR A 1032 36.63 -19.84 34.73
CA THR A 1032 37.02 -20.74 33.64
C THR A 1032 36.99 -20.07 32.26
N GLY A 1033 36.24 -18.98 32.12
CA GLY A 1033 35.98 -18.31 30.84
C GLY A 1033 34.98 -19.07 29.96
N ALA A 1034 34.35 -20.14 30.44
CA ALA A 1034 33.39 -20.92 29.68
C ALA A 1034 32.14 -20.08 29.35
N GLU A 1035 31.76 -20.05 28.08
CA GLU A 1035 30.61 -19.32 27.56
C GLU A 1035 29.42 -20.27 27.36
N GLN A 1036 28.24 -19.89 27.83
CA GLN A 1036 26.98 -20.60 27.61
C GLN A 1036 25.92 -19.64 27.07
N MET A 1037 25.32 -19.97 25.92
CA MET A 1037 24.19 -19.19 25.39
C MET A 1037 22.98 -19.30 26.32
N VAL A 1038 22.35 -18.16 26.61
CA VAL A 1038 21.19 -18.05 27.49
C VAL A 1038 20.07 -17.24 26.83
N LEU A 1039 18.83 -17.51 27.22
CA LEU A 1039 17.65 -16.82 26.68
C LEU A 1039 17.11 -15.80 27.67
N VAL A 1040 16.91 -14.58 27.19
CA VAL A 1040 16.28 -13.48 27.93
C VAL A 1040 15.19 -12.86 27.08
N GLN A 1041 14.22 -12.22 27.71
CA GLN A 1041 13.13 -11.51 27.04
C GLN A 1041 13.68 -10.34 26.20
N ASP A 1042 14.61 -9.58 26.77
CA ASP A 1042 15.20 -8.40 26.14
C ASP A 1042 16.73 -8.45 26.28
N ILE A 1043 17.44 -8.54 25.16
CA ILE A 1043 18.91 -8.57 25.15
C ILE A 1043 19.42 -7.14 25.41
N PRO A 1044 20.39 -6.94 26.33
CA PRO A 1044 21.00 -5.63 26.57
C PRO A 1044 21.59 -5.04 25.29
N GLN A 1045 21.46 -3.72 25.13
CA GLN A 1045 22.02 -2.95 24.03
C GLN A 1045 22.84 -1.80 24.62
N LEU A 1046 23.92 -1.41 23.96
CA LEU A 1046 24.70 -0.24 24.33
C LEU A 1046 23.84 1.01 24.27
N GLY A 1047 23.71 1.73 25.38
CA GLY A 1047 23.04 3.02 25.47
C GLY A 1047 23.99 4.20 25.27
N LYS A 1048 23.42 5.40 25.21
CA LYS A 1048 24.19 6.66 25.05
C LYS A 1048 25.18 6.90 26.20
N SER A 1049 24.77 6.65 27.46
CA SER A 1049 25.62 6.81 28.64
C SER A 1049 26.80 5.84 28.65
N ASP A 1050 26.62 4.64 28.12
CA ASP A 1050 27.60 3.55 28.22
C ASP A 1050 28.89 3.88 27.48
N PHE A 1051 28.81 4.71 26.42
CA PHE A 1051 29.97 5.22 25.71
C PHE A 1051 30.91 6.08 26.56
N MET A 1052 30.50 6.55 27.74
CA MET A 1052 31.35 7.27 28.69
C MET A 1052 32.16 6.36 29.63
N HIS A 1053 31.83 5.07 29.67
CA HIS A 1053 32.32 4.11 30.66
C HIS A 1053 33.05 2.94 29.98
N ILE A 1054 34.02 3.25 29.11
CA ILE A 1054 34.66 2.24 28.27
C ILE A 1054 36.01 1.82 28.86
N LEU A 1055 36.10 0.54 29.23
CA LEU A 1055 37.33 0.00 29.81
C LEU A 1055 38.38 -0.33 28.74
N GLY A 1056 37.94 -0.85 27.60
CA GLY A 1056 38.82 -1.17 26.47
C GLY A 1056 38.08 -1.59 25.21
N THR A 1057 38.80 -1.54 24.08
CA THR A 1057 38.30 -1.88 22.75
C THR A 1057 39.21 -2.87 22.04
N SER A 1058 38.66 -3.59 21.06
CA SER A 1058 39.44 -4.50 20.23
C SER A 1058 40.25 -3.74 19.16
N SER A 1059 41.42 -4.27 18.81
CA SER A 1059 42.18 -3.87 17.62
C SER A 1059 41.57 -4.42 16.32
N ASP A 1060 40.78 -5.49 16.43
CA ASP A 1060 40.02 -6.00 15.30
C ASP A 1060 38.82 -5.08 15.07
N GLU A 1061 38.47 -4.84 13.82
CA GLU A 1061 37.38 -3.95 13.45
C GLU A 1061 36.31 -4.68 12.66
N ASN A 1062 35.08 -4.22 12.84
CA ASN A 1062 33.89 -4.67 12.15
C ASN A 1062 33.32 -3.54 11.29
N VAL A 1063 32.66 -3.89 10.19
CA VAL A 1063 32.07 -2.93 9.24
C VAL A 1063 30.58 -3.16 9.16
N LEU A 1064 29.81 -2.11 9.37
CA LEU A 1064 28.37 -2.11 9.24
C LEU A 1064 27.94 -1.13 8.14
N ASN A 1065 27.47 -1.65 7.02
CA ASN A 1065 26.68 -0.87 6.06
C ASN A 1065 25.23 -0.79 6.57
N THR A 1066 24.66 0.41 6.60
CA THR A 1066 23.29 0.65 7.05
C THR A 1066 22.63 1.76 6.24
N VAL A 1067 21.31 1.82 6.23
CA VAL A 1067 20.53 2.86 5.57
C VAL A 1067 19.87 3.73 6.63
N ARG A 1068 20.09 5.04 6.58
CA ARG A 1068 19.48 6.04 7.47
C ARG A 1068 18.82 7.12 6.63
N LYS A 1069 17.54 7.40 6.88
CA LYS A 1069 16.74 8.34 6.07
C LYS A 1069 16.82 8.02 4.57
N ALA A 1070 16.77 6.74 4.19
CA ALA A 1070 16.96 6.26 2.81
C ALA A 1070 18.32 6.62 2.15
N VAL A 1071 19.31 7.04 2.94
CA VAL A 1071 20.70 7.26 2.53
C VAL A 1071 21.58 6.16 3.10
N GLY A 1072 22.41 5.57 2.26
CA GLY A 1072 23.37 4.57 2.70
C GLY A 1072 24.55 5.16 3.47
N THR A 1073 24.90 4.60 4.62
CA THR A 1073 25.99 5.04 5.52
C THR A 1073 26.82 3.84 5.97
N THR A 1074 28.03 4.08 6.47
CA THR A 1074 28.90 3.01 6.96
C THR A 1074 29.53 3.38 8.29
N VAL A 1075 29.50 2.44 9.24
CA VAL A 1075 30.27 2.51 10.49
C VAL A 1075 31.38 1.47 10.45
N ILE A 1076 32.61 1.90 10.68
CA ILE A 1076 33.75 1.04 11.02
C ILE A 1076 33.96 1.20 12.53
N ALA A 1077 33.92 0.13 13.30
CA ALA A 1077 34.06 0.19 14.75
C ALA A 1077 34.92 -0.96 15.27
N PRO A 1078 35.48 -0.85 16.49
CA PRO A 1078 36.12 -1.98 17.16
C PRO A 1078 35.13 -3.15 17.23
N ARG A 1079 35.62 -4.34 16.89
CA ARG A 1079 34.83 -5.57 16.88
C ARG A 1079 34.35 -5.95 18.27
N ALA A 1080 35.00 -5.47 19.33
CA ALA A 1080 34.53 -5.66 20.68
C ALA A 1080 34.82 -4.45 21.58
N MET A 1081 33.98 -4.26 22.59
CA MET A 1081 34.03 -3.14 23.53
C MET A 1081 33.56 -3.57 24.92
N ILE A 1082 34.31 -3.22 25.97
CA ILE A 1082 33.95 -3.48 27.36
C ILE A 1082 33.32 -2.21 27.96
N VAL A 1083 32.08 -2.32 28.45
CA VAL A 1083 31.45 -1.33 29.31
C VAL A 1083 31.72 -1.67 30.76
N GLU A 1084 32.12 -0.69 31.55
CA GLU A 1084 32.52 -0.82 32.96
C GLU A 1084 31.44 -1.45 33.84
N SER A 1085 30.20 -0.97 33.70
CA SER A 1085 29.06 -1.47 34.46
C SER A 1085 27.76 -1.26 33.71
N ILE A 1086 26.97 -2.32 33.57
CA ILE A 1086 25.59 -2.29 33.09
C ILE A 1086 24.68 -2.83 34.18
N GLU A 1087 23.65 -2.04 34.49
CA GLU A 1087 22.55 -2.46 35.34
C GLU A 1087 21.38 -2.94 34.47
N LYS A 1088 21.04 -4.23 34.56
CA LYS A 1088 19.93 -4.78 33.79
C LYS A 1088 19.23 -5.94 34.49
N TYR A 1089 17.90 -5.87 34.54
CA TYR A 1089 17.07 -7.03 34.82
C TYR A 1089 16.96 -7.92 33.57
N LEU A 1090 17.72 -9.01 33.57
CA LEU A 1090 17.72 -10.06 32.54
C LEU A 1090 16.54 -11.00 32.81
N LYS A 1091 15.35 -10.62 32.35
CA LYS A 1091 14.12 -11.36 32.58
C LYS A 1091 14.00 -12.57 31.67
N LYS A 1092 13.54 -13.71 32.21
CA LYS A 1092 13.29 -14.91 31.40
C LYS A 1092 12.18 -14.66 30.34
N PRO A 1093 12.28 -15.24 29.13
CA PRO A 1093 11.20 -15.19 28.15
C PRO A 1093 9.90 -15.80 28.70
N LYS A 1094 8.76 -15.37 28.13
CA LYS A 1094 7.47 -15.97 28.43
C LYS A 1094 7.36 -17.36 27.79
N THR A 1095 6.74 -18.30 28.48
CA THR A 1095 6.38 -19.60 27.91
C THR A 1095 5.07 -19.46 27.16
N ASP A 1096 5.04 -19.86 25.89
CA ASP A 1096 3.84 -19.84 25.06
C ASP A 1096 3.05 -21.15 25.23
N LYS A 1097 1.76 -21.11 24.91
CA LYS A 1097 0.95 -22.34 24.84
C LYS A 1097 1.47 -23.26 23.72
N PRO A 1098 1.39 -24.59 23.86
CA PRO A 1098 1.65 -25.51 22.76
C PRO A 1098 0.80 -25.18 21.54
N PHE A 1099 1.31 -25.47 20.34
CA PHE A 1099 0.51 -25.26 19.14
C PHE A 1099 -0.69 -26.22 19.14
N PRO A 1100 -1.92 -25.73 18.89
CA PRO A 1100 -3.10 -26.59 18.85
C PRO A 1100 -3.15 -27.49 17.60
N VAL A 1101 -2.34 -27.19 16.60
CA VAL A 1101 -2.03 -28.04 15.43
C VAL A 1101 -0.51 -28.13 15.34
N GLU A 1102 0.03 -29.34 15.26
CA GLU A 1102 1.48 -29.55 15.14
C GLU A 1102 2.03 -29.00 13.82
N ASN A 1103 3.33 -28.64 13.78
CA ASN A 1103 3.95 -28.15 12.56
C ASN A 1103 3.96 -29.29 11.51
N PRO A 1104 3.38 -29.10 10.31
CA PRO A 1104 3.30 -30.14 9.29
C PRO A 1104 4.65 -30.56 8.70
N LEU A 1105 5.75 -29.86 9.02
CA LEU A 1105 7.11 -30.24 8.62
C LEU A 1105 7.86 -31.08 9.65
N GLU A 1106 7.37 -31.16 10.90
CA GLU A 1106 7.94 -32.05 11.92
C GLU A 1106 7.43 -33.49 11.79
N LYS A 1107 6.45 -33.73 10.90
CA LYS A 1107 5.90 -35.03 10.51
C LYS A 1107 6.21 -35.33 9.06
#